data_AF-A0AAP0P6H9-F1
#
_entry.id   AF-A0AAP0P6H9-F1
#
_cell.length_a   1.000
_cell.length_b   1.000
_cell.length_c   1.000
_cell.angle_alpha   90.00
_cell.angle_beta   90.00
_cell.angle_gamma   90.00
#
_symmetry.space_group_name_H-M   'P 1'
#
loop_
_entity.id
_entity.type
_entity.pdbx_description
1 polymer ?
#
loop_
_entity_poly.entity_id
_entity_poly.type
_entity_poly.pdbx_seq_one_letter_code
_entity_poly.pdbx_strand_id
1 'polypeptide(L)'
;MELLQVLFSSITLFIFLLAIYKFTFPTPKKHLPPSPPGALPIIGHLRLLSLPTPLHRTLQTLSTNSHQYAHYMFLKLGVRNLLVLSSPAAIQECFHKNDVAFANRPRSIAGDYTSYDYTNLVFANYGPIWRDQRRIITSNFLSPSSLSASSDIRRDAVRWLLRDLHKSSSINGCKPQKIDLKLKFFQLTFNSVMSMSTGEPIGDGFCHTEKNKWFIDLLLNRRTPSLVMIPGDYLPLLRCLDLFKMEKRVAATSKERDAYVEEIVERLFREEVYMEKKFKSVLDVSFSLHRADPDHYNHQTIKGLLLSVFAAGIDTSAITLEWAMSLLLNHPEVLKKALYELDNNIEPHRFIEDSDLSNLPYIQSIIKETLRLYPPAPFLLPHEAAHECKVDQYNVPKGTIVVANVLAVHRNPKVWPEPDKFIPERFMQSVQHGESKDEFKFIPFGTGRRGCPGEGLAMLTLTLALGSLLRCFEWEKIEDEPIDMSEANQFFMLKEKPLEALCRPRSKMLSVLRQRRDYLVAIPVANPENKIQTKTLFLPLWFSSLFCSPISSRSSPLPHRDPLPHRDHLLHRDPLLSFPSSSASATPPIHASVLATPLIRLRRRLLLLRLGWPPRLRLVTATPTPISFLIWDLGREVGRPPTALELYLYFHTKDHDGVTFLDSRVEKITVIQRRRIELTLSLPDTPIDETELYLFVVERDDKGQTYGLGWTPPGSRRRHAAAGRAGGGDVAGSSRPISSPNEPV
;
A
#
# COMPACT_ATOMS: atom_id res chain seq x y z
N MET A 1 11.48 1.24 -58.70
CA MET A 1 11.04 -0.04 -59.32
C MET A 1 11.92 -1.18 -58.84
N GLU A 2 13.13 -1.33 -59.35
CA GLU A 2 14.03 -2.50 -59.11
C GLU A 2 14.19 -2.87 -57.63
N LEU A 3 14.46 -1.90 -56.75
CA LEU A 3 14.67 -2.15 -55.32
C LEU A 3 13.43 -2.78 -54.63
N LEU A 4 12.23 -2.47 -55.13
CA LEU A 4 10.97 -3.09 -54.68
C LEU A 4 10.82 -4.53 -55.22
N GLN A 5 11.31 -4.78 -56.43
CA GLN A 5 11.28 -6.08 -57.11
C GLN A 5 12.32 -7.06 -56.51
N VAL A 6 13.48 -6.55 -56.07
CA VAL A 6 14.48 -7.28 -55.27
C VAL A 6 13.92 -7.62 -53.88
N LEU A 7 13.20 -6.70 -53.24
CA LEU A 7 12.46 -6.99 -52.00
C LEU A 7 11.39 -8.07 -52.21
N PHE A 8 10.60 -8.00 -53.28
CA PHE A 8 9.54 -8.99 -53.52
C PHE A 8 10.08 -10.39 -53.86
N SER A 9 11.16 -10.47 -54.66
CA SER A 9 11.82 -11.74 -54.99
C SER A 9 12.56 -12.36 -53.79
N SER A 10 13.21 -11.56 -52.94
CA SER A 10 13.83 -12.08 -51.70
C SER A 10 12.79 -12.53 -50.68
N ILE A 11 11.66 -11.83 -50.52
CA ILE A 11 10.54 -12.25 -49.65
C ILE A 11 9.91 -13.56 -50.15
N THR A 12 9.66 -13.70 -51.45
CA THR A 12 9.07 -14.92 -52.02
C THR A 12 10.03 -16.11 -51.94
N LEU A 13 11.32 -15.92 -52.20
CA LEU A 13 12.35 -16.95 -51.99
C LEU A 13 12.43 -17.38 -50.52
N PHE A 14 12.38 -16.44 -49.57
CA PHE A 14 12.39 -16.74 -48.13
C PHE A 14 11.16 -17.54 -47.70
N ILE A 15 9.96 -17.20 -48.21
CA ILE A 15 8.73 -17.97 -47.97
C ILE A 15 8.83 -19.39 -48.56
N PHE A 16 9.40 -19.52 -49.76
CA PHE A 16 9.60 -20.82 -50.43
C PHE A 16 10.59 -21.71 -49.64
N LEU A 17 11.72 -21.16 -49.17
CA LEU A 17 12.68 -21.86 -48.32
C LEU A 17 12.07 -22.25 -46.96
N LEU A 18 11.24 -21.40 -46.35
CA LEU A 18 10.50 -21.75 -45.13
C LEU A 18 9.46 -22.85 -45.35
N ALA A 19 8.82 -22.90 -46.51
CA ALA A 19 7.90 -23.97 -46.89
C ALA A 19 8.65 -25.31 -47.07
N ILE A 20 9.77 -25.30 -47.80
CA ILE A 20 10.66 -26.46 -47.96
C ILE A 20 11.18 -26.94 -46.60
N TYR A 21 11.67 -26.05 -45.74
CA TYR A 21 12.18 -26.41 -44.42
C TYR A 21 11.12 -27.11 -43.55
N LYS A 22 9.87 -26.63 -43.57
CA LYS A 22 8.75 -27.31 -42.89
C LYS A 22 8.37 -28.67 -43.48
N PHE A 23 8.59 -28.88 -44.77
CA PHE A 23 8.28 -30.14 -45.46
C PHE A 23 9.38 -31.19 -45.29
N THR A 24 10.64 -30.76 -45.27
CA THR A 24 11.83 -31.61 -45.14
C THR A 24 12.17 -31.93 -43.68
N PHE A 25 11.87 -31.02 -42.74
CA PHE A 25 12.01 -31.23 -41.30
C PHE A 25 10.64 -31.18 -40.60
N PRO A 26 9.75 -32.18 -40.84
CA PRO A 26 8.48 -32.25 -40.14
C PRO A 26 8.73 -32.42 -38.64
N THR A 27 8.36 -31.41 -37.84
CA THR A 27 8.46 -31.48 -36.39
C THR A 27 7.71 -32.71 -35.86
N PRO A 28 8.29 -33.52 -34.96
CA PRO A 28 7.62 -34.73 -34.47
C PRO A 28 6.27 -34.37 -33.86
N LYS A 29 5.25 -35.20 -34.13
CA LYS A 29 3.87 -35.02 -33.67
C LYS A 29 3.75 -35.17 -32.15
N LYS A 30 4.24 -34.18 -31.40
CA LYS A 30 3.90 -34.03 -29.97
C LYS A 30 2.39 -33.88 -29.87
N HIS A 31 1.78 -34.65 -28.97
CA HIS A 31 0.34 -34.59 -28.71
C HIS A 31 0.07 -33.32 -27.88
N LEU A 32 0.05 -32.16 -28.54
CA LEU A 32 -0.15 -30.85 -27.95
C LEU A 32 -1.65 -30.61 -27.65
N PRO A 33 -2.00 -29.69 -26.72
CA PRO A 33 -3.38 -29.26 -26.54
C PRO A 33 -3.94 -28.61 -27.83
N PRO A 34 -5.26 -28.62 -28.04
CA PRO A 34 -5.85 -28.24 -29.32
C PRO A 34 -5.70 -26.75 -29.62
N SER A 35 -5.36 -26.43 -30.87
CA SER A 35 -5.11 -25.07 -31.38
C SER A 35 -6.22 -24.63 -32.33
N PRO A 36 -6.70 -23.37 -32.27
CA PRO A 36 -7.55 -22.82 -33.32
C PRO A 36 -6.83 -22.73 -34.67
N PRO A 37 -7.59 -22.66 -35.79
CA PRO A 37 -7.02 -22.54 -37.13
C PRO A 37 -6.53 -21.13 -37.46
N GLY A 38 -5.71 -21.03 -38.53
CA GLY A 38 -5.20 -19.76 -39.04
C GLY A 38 -3.97 -19.21 -38.31
N ALA A 39 -3.18 -20.09 -37.69
CA ALA A 39 -1.83 -19.79 -37.24
C ALA A 39 -0.91 -19.49 -38.44
N LEU A 40 -0.48 -18.23 -38.59
CA LEU A 40 0.36 -17.81 -39.72
C LEU A 40 1.85 -18.18 -39.48
N PRO A 41 2.67 -18.35 -40.56
CA PRO A 41 4.11 -18.52 -40.43
C PRO A 41 4.75 -17.40 -39.60
N ILE A 42 5.76 -17.75 -38.79
CA ILE A 42 6.49 -16.88 -37.85
C ILE A 42 5.61 -16.29 -36.73
N ILE A 43 4.56 -15.52 -37.06
CA ILE A 43 3.74 -14.78 -36.08
C ILE A 43 2.67 -15.62 -35.35
N GLY A 44 2.28 -16.77 -35.90
CA GLY A 44 1.26 -17.64 -35.32
C GLY A 44 -0.10 -16.93 -35.21
N HIS A 45 -0.61 -16.81 -33.98
CA HIS A 45 -1.90 -16.23 -33.64
C HIS A 45 -1.82 -14.79 -33.14
N LEU A 46 -0.68 -14.10 -33.26
CA LEU A 46 -0.51 -12.73 -32.73
C LEU A 46 -1.60 -11.74 -33.18
N ARG A 47 -2.24 -11.97 -34.33
CA ARG A 47 -3.42 -11.24 -34.79
C ARG A 47 -4.57 -11.14 -33.77
N LEU A 48 -4.68 -12.11 -32.84
CA LEU A 48 -5.67 -12.09 -31.75
C LEU A 48 -5.39 -11.00 -30.71
N LEU A 49 -4.12 -10.57 -30.55
CA LEU A 49 -3.74 -9.42 -29.72
C LEU A 49 -4.01 -8.08 -30.45
N SER A 50 -4.29 -8.11 -31.75
CA SER A 50 -4.48 -6.95 -32.63
C SER A 50 -5.94 -6.64 -32.93
N LEU A 51 -6.88 -7.38 -32.35
CA LEU A 51 -8.32 -7.15 -32.52
C LEU A 51 -8.77 -5.95 -31.67
N PRO A 52 -9.80 -5.19 -32.10
CA PRO A 52 -10.37 -4.12 -31.29
C PRO A 52 -11.04 -4.66 -30.03
N THR A 53 -11.70 -5.82 -30.12
CA THR A 53 -12.32 -6.54 -29.02
C THR A 53 -11.28 -6.98 -27.98
N PRO A 54 -11.49 -6.74 -26.66
CA PRO A 54 -10.57 -7.15 -25.61
C PRO A 54 -10.19 -8.64 -25.66
N LEU A 55 -8.93 -8.94 -25.36
CA LEU A 55 -8.37 -10.29 -25.49
C LEU A 55 -9.11 -11.33 -24.64
N HIS A 56 -9.53 -10.98 -23.41
CA HIS A 56 -10.31 -11.87 -22.54
C HIS A 56 -11.67 -12.22 -23.13
N ARG A 57 -12.35 -11.27 -23.78
CA ARG A 57 -13.60 -11.55 -24.52
C ARG A 57 -13.36 -12.41 -25.74
N THR A 58 -12.31 -12.14 -26.52
CA THR A 58 -11.92 -12.96 -27.67
C THR A 58 -11.66 -14.42 -27.27
N LEU A 59 -10.86 -14.66 -26.21
CA LEU A 59 -10.53 -16.02 -25.75
C LEU A 59 -11.68 -16.69 -24.97
N GLN A 60 -12.56 -15.92 -24.32
CA GLN A 60 -13.83 -16.42 -23.79
C GLN A 60 -14.71 -16.99 -24.91
N THR A 61 -14.98 -16.20 -25.96
CA THR A 61 -15.82 -16.62 -27.09
C THR A 61 -15.26 -17.85 -27.80
N LEU A 62 -13.94 -17.92 -28.01
CA LEU A 62 -13.31 -19.09 -28.63
C LEU A 62 -13.39 -20.37 -27.77
N SER A 63 -13.39 -20.25 -26.43
CA SER A 63 -13.51 -21.41 -25.53
C SER A 63 -14.96 -21.81 -25.24
N THR A 64 -15.91 -20.89 -25.31
CA THR A 64 -17.36 -21.19 -25.15
C THR A 64 -17.98 -21.78 -26.42
N ASN A 65 -17.63 -21.26 -27.59
CA ASN A 65 -18.27 -21.64 -28.86
C ASN A 65 -17.72 -22.94 -29.49
N SER A 66 -16.65 -23.52 -28.93
CA SER A 66 -16.05 -24.77 -29.43
C SER A 66 -15.78 -25.74 -28.29
N HIS A 67 -16.44 -26.90 -28.32
CA HIS A 67 -16.18 -27.99 -27.38
C HIS A 67 -14.71 -28.45 -27.38
N GLN A 68 -13.99 -28.26 -28.49
CA GLN A 68 -12.56 -28.60 -28.58
C GLN A 68 -11.68 -27.70 -27.70
N TYR A 69 -12.09 -26.44 -27.45
CA TYR A 69 -11.28 -25.45 -26.71
C TYR A 69 -11.87 -25.11 -25.32
N ALA A 70 -12.91 -25.82 -24.88
CA ALA A 70 -13.63 -25.54 -23.64
C ALA A 70 -12.80 -25.77 -22.36
N HIS A 71 -11.82 -26.67 -22.41
CA HIS A 71 -10.92 -26.96 -21.29
C HIS A 71 -9.54 -26.33 -21.49
N TYR A 72 -8.93 -26.60 -22.65
CA TYR A 72 -7.57 -26.19 -23.00
C TYR A 72 -7.55 -25.59 -24.41
N MET A 73 -6.81 -24.51 -24.61
CA MET A 73 -6.55 -23.93 -25.93
C MET A 73 -5.07 -23.57 -26.06
N PHE A 74 -4.40 -24.11 -27.09
CA PHE A 74 -2.99 -23.85 -27.37
C PHE A 74 -2.86 -22.76 -28.44
N LEU A 75 -2.09 -21.72 -28.14
CA LEU A 75 -1.86 -20.57 -29.01
C LEU A 75 -0.36 -20.35 -29.17
N LYS A 76 0.15 -20.46 -30.39
CA LYS A 76 1.48 -19.94 -30.73
C LYS A 76 1.43 -18.43 -30.93
N LEU A 77 2.19 -17.66 -30.14
CA LEU A 77 2.32 -16.21 -30.22
C LEU A 77 3.76 -15.87 -30.61
N GLY A 78 4.01 -15.70 -31.91
CA GLY A 78 5.37 -15.54 -32.43
C GLY A 78 6.27 -16.73 -32.07
N VAL A 79 7.36 -16.46 -31.34
CA VAL A 79 8.28 -17.48 -30.82
C VAL A 79 7.80 -18.18 -29.54
N ARG A 80 6.79 -17.62 -28.84
CA ARG A 80 6.28 -18.17 -27.57
C ARG A 80 5.08 -19.10 -27.79
N ASN A 81 4.91 -20.06 -26.89
CA ASN A 81 3.69 -20.85 -26.77
C ASN A 81 2.86 -20.32 -25.59
N LEU A 82 1.55 -20.31 -25.73
CA LEU A 82 0.57 -19.96 -24.70
C LEU A 82 -0.46 -21.09 -24.58
N LEU A 83 -0.75 -21.51 -23.35
CA LEU A 83 -1.82 -22.44 -23.01
C LEU A 83 -2.87 -21.69 -22.18
N VAL A 84 -4.10 -21.68 -22.65
CA VAL A 84 -5.25 -21.06 -21.98
C VAL A 84 -6.09 -22.15 -21.33
N LEU A 85 -6.39 -21.98 -20.03
CA LEU A 85 -7.24 -22.88 -19.25
C LEU A 85 -8.61 -22.21 -19.05
N SER A 86 -9.69 -22.81 -19.55
CA SER A 86 -11.04 -22.20 -19.55
C SER A 86 -12.09 -22.97 -18.72
N SER A 87 -11.67 -23.93 -17.88
CA SER A 87 -12.58 -24.74 -17.06
C SER A 87 -12.01 -25.01 -15.65
N PRO A 88 -12.86 -25.24 -14.64
CA PRO A 88 -12.43 -25.61 -13.28
C PRO A 88 -11.47 -26.82 -13.26
N ALA A 89 -11.81 -27.89 -14.00
CA ALA A 89 -10.99 -29.10 -14.09
C ALA A 89 -9.60 -28.83 -14.70
N ALA A 90 -9.52 -28.02 -15.77
CA ALA A 90 -8.26 -27.65 -16.40
C ALA A 90 -7.34 -26.85 -15.46
N ILE A 91 -7.93 -26.03 -14.59
CA ILE A 91 -7.21 -25.25 -13.59
C ILE A 91 -6.76 -26.12 -12.42
N GLN A 92 -7.59 -27.06 -11.95
CA GLN A 92 -7.20 -28.05 -10.96
C GLN A 92 -6.03 -28.92 -11.45
N GLU A 93 -6.06 -29.36 -12.71
CA GLU A 93 -4.97 -30.17 -13.31
C GLU A 93 -3.64 -29.40 -13.33
N CYS A 94 -3.65 -28.14 -13.79
CA CYS A 94 -2.43 -27.34 -13.90
C CYS A 94 -1.95 -26.76 -12.55
N PHE A 95 -2.83 -26.19 -11.74
CA PHE A 95 -2.45 -25.40 -10.56
C PHE A 95 -2.58 -26.14 -9.23
N HIS A 96 -3.15 -27.36 -9.21
CA HIS A 96 -3.15 -28.24 -8.04
C HIS A 96 -2.32 -29.52 -8.27
N LYS A 97 -2.56 -30.30 -9.35
CA LYS A 97 -1.79 -31.53 -9.59
C LYS A 97 -0.37 -31.28 -10.13
N ASN A 98 -0.24 -30.35 -11.08
CA ASN A 98 1.03 -29.98 -11.71
C ASN A 98 1.60 -28.66 -11.14
N ASP A 99 1.24 -28.32 -9.90
CA ASP A 99 1.40 -26.99 -9.30
C ASP A 99 2.84 -26.46 -9.35
N VAL A 100 3.85 -27.28 -9.05
CA VAL A 100 5.28 -26.96 -9.11
C VAL A 100 5.77 -26.81 -10.56
N ALA A 101 5.29 -27.62 -11.49
CA ALA A 101 5.71 -27.55 -12.89
C ALA A 101 5.29 -26.23 -13.55
N PHE A 102 4.14 -25.69 -13.16
CA PHE A 102 3.62 -24.40 -13.60
C PHE A 102 3.87 -23.26 -12.60
N ALA A 103 4.69 -23.44 -11.56
CA ALA A 103 4.90 -22.42 -10.53
C ALA A 103 5.81 -21.24 -10.98
N ASN A 104 6.37 -21.26 -12.19
CA ASN A 104 7.27 -20.21 -12.70
C ASN A 104 6.52 -19.03 -13.37
N ARG A 105 7.28 -17.97 -13.71
CA ARG A 105 6.81 -16.73 -14.34
C ARG A 105 7.57 -16.48 -15.65
N PRO A 106 6.88 -16.14 -16.75
CA PRO A 106 7.53 -15.98 -18.05
C PRO A 106 8.39 -14.71 -18.11
N ARG A 107 9.55 -14.80 -18.78
CA ARG A 107 10.42 -13.65 -19.07
C ARG A 107 9.80 -12.73 -20.14
N SER A 108 9.71 -11.43 -19.83
CA SER A 108 9.21 -10.33 -20.68
C SER A 108 10.02 -9.03 -20.47
N ILE A 109 10.06 -8.14 -21.47
CA ILE A 109 10.69 -6.81 -21.38
C ILE A 109 10.17 -6.01 -20.17
N ALA A 110 8.86 -6.07 -19.93
CA ALA A 110 8.27 -5.45 -18.75
C ALA A 110 8.85 -6.03 -17.46
N GLY A 111 8.94 -7.37 -17.33
CA GLY A 111 9.53 -8.01 -16.15
C GLY A 111 11.01 -7.66 -15.98
N ASP A 112 11.80 -7.69 -17.06
CA ASP A 112 13.26 -7.44 -17.05
C ASP A 112 13.58 -6.12 -16.31
N TYR A 113 12.92 -5.02 -16.69
CA TYR A 113 13.14 -3.71 -16.09
C TYR A 113 12.33 -3.45 -14.81
N THR A 114 11.13 -4.01 -14.65
CA THR A 114 10.24 -3.64 -13.53
C THR A 114 10.40 -4.49 -12.26
N SER A 115 11.07 -5.65 -12.34
CA SER A 115 11.09 -6.66 -11.27
C SER A 115 12.44 -6.90 -10.60
N TYR A 116 13.46 -6.08 -10.92
CA TYR A 116 14.86 -6.26 -10.49
C TYR A 116 15.40 -7.65 -10.88
N ASP A 117 15.43 -7.94 -12.19
CA ASP A 117 15.75 -9.27 -12.74
C ASP A 117 15.03 -10.44 -12.03
N TYR A 118 13.70 -10.32 -11.88
CA TYR A 118 12.82 -11.36 -11.34
C TYR A 118 13.23 -11.77 -9.91
N THR A 119 13.76 -10.83 -9.13
CA THR A 119 14.02 -11.04 -7.69
C THR A 119 12.83 -10.61 -6.82
N ASN A 120 11.81 -9.93 -7.35
CA ASN A 120 10.62 -9.52 -6.58
C ASN A 120 9.53 -10.60 -6.48
N LEU A 121 8.62 -10.48 -5.50
CA LEU A 121 7.65 -11.53 -5.15
C LEU A 121 6.66 -11.87 -6.28
N VAL A 122 6.32 -10.89 -7.12
CA VAL A 122 5.35 -11.04 -8.22
C VAL A 122 5.93 -11.90 -9.35
N PHE A 123 7.19 -11.63 -9.70
CA PHE A 123 7.86 -12.17 -10.89
C PHE A 123 8.89 -13.25 -10.61
N ALA A 124 9.36 -13.41 -9.36
CA ALA A 124 10.34 -14.44 -9.02
C ALA A 124 9.83 -15.84 -9.34
N ASN A 125 10.70 -16.64 -9.97
CA ASN A 125 10.47 -18.06 -10.25
C ASN A 125 10.38 -18.88 -8.97
N TYR A 126 9.79 -20.07 -9.05
CA TYR A 126 9.55 -20.91 -7.88
C TYR A 126 10.85 -21.50 -7.34
N GLY A 127 11.29 -20.98 -6.21
CA GLY A 127 12.58 -21.31 -5.58
C GLY A 127 12.72 -20.64 -4.22
N PRO A 128 13.91 -20.68 -3.60
CA PRO A 128 14.16 -20.13 -2.27
C PRO A 128 13.71 -18.67 -2.11
N ILE A 129 14.16 -17.78 -3.00
CA ILE A 129 13.84 -16.33 -2.98
C ILE A 129 12.33 -16.10 -2.93
N TRP A 130 11.57 -16.71 -3.85
CA TRP A 130 10.12 -16.55 -3.89
C TRP A 130 9.44 -17.12 -2.63
N ARG A 131 9.86 -18.30 -2.15
CA ARG A 131 9.26 -18.92 -0.95
C ARG A 131 9.50 -18.06 0.28
N ASP A 132 10.68 -17.48 0.41
CA ASP A 132 11.06 -16.63 1.52
C ASP A 132 10.29 -15.30 1.51
N GLN A 133 10.29 -14.58 0.39
CA GLN A 133 9.48 -13.37 0.24
C GLN A 133 7.98 -13.63 0.42
N ARG A 134 7.48 -14.77 -0.07
CA ARG A 134 6.07 -15.16 0.12
C ARG A 134 5.78 -15.43 1.59
N ARG A 135 6.68 -16.12 2.31
CA ARG A 135 6.62 -16.32 3.77
C ARG A 135 6.56 -14.97 4.47
N ILE A 136 7.54 -14.09 4.25
CA ILE A 136 7.66 -12.79 4.89
C ILE A 136 6.38 -11.97 4.72
N ILE A 137 5.88 -11.84 3.48
CA ILE A 137 4.66 -11.07 3.19
C ILE A 137 3.42 -11.71 3.82
N THR A 138 3.27 -13.04 3.75
CA THR A 138 2.07 -13.72 4.26
C THR A 138 2.04 -13.78 5.80
N SER A 139 3.17 -14.00 6.47
CA SER A 139 3.19 -14.14 7.94
C SER A 139 3.21 -12.81 8.68
N ASN A 140 3.91 -11.79 8.17
CA ASN A 140 4.14 -10.55 8.91
C ASN A 140 3.13 -9.43 8.60
N PHE A 141 2.51 -9.42 7.40
CA PHE A 141 1.64 -8.31 6.98
C PHE A 141 0.21 -8.73 6.64
N LEU A 142 0.06 -9.87 5.95
CA LEU A 142 -1.23 -10.32 5.42
C LEU A 142 -1.81 -11.51 6.21
N SER A 143 -1.24 -11.82 7.38
CA SER A 143 -1.79 -12.74 8.35
C SER A 143 -2.99 -12.11 9.09
N PRO A 144 -3.98 -12.89 9.56
CA PRO A 144 -5.17 -12.34 10.21
C PRO A 144 -4.86 -11.39 11.37
N SER A 145 -3.84 -11.69 12.18
CA SER A 145 -3.37 -10.82 13.26
C SER A 145 -2.81 -9.48 12.78
N SER A 146 -1.97 -9.48 11.74
CA SER A 146 -1.43 -8.24 11.14
C SER A 146 -2.49 -7.44 10.39
N LEU A 147 -3.50 -8.10 9.81
CA LEU A 147 -4.69 -7.44 9.28
C LEU A 147 -5.48 -6.78 10.43
N SER A 148 -5.83 -7.49 11.50
CA SER A 148 -6.49 -6.89 12.68
C SER A 148 -5.68 -5.76 13.32
N ALA A 149 -4.34 -5.85 13.34
CA ALA A 149 -3.48 -4.81 13.86
C ALA A 149 -3.46 -3.53 13.00
N SER A 150 -3.73 -3.65 11.69
CA SER A 150 -3.75 -2.55 10.70
C SER A 150 -5.14 -1.99 10.40
N SER A 151 -6.18 -2.37 11.16
CA SER A 151 -7.55 -1.85 11.00
C SER A 151 -7.62 -0.32 11.05
N ASP A 152 -6.83 0.29 11.93
CA ASP A 152 -6.68 1.75 12.04
C ASP A 152 -6.32 2.42 10.70
N ILE A 153 -5.50 1.77 9.87
CA ILE A 153 -5.03 2.31 8.59
C ILE A 153 -6.13 2.23 7.52
N ARG A 154 -6.85 1.10 7.42
CA ARG A 154 -8.00 0.96 6.51
C ARG A 154 -9.10 1.96 6.85
N ARG A 155 -9.45 2.05 8.13
CA ARG A 155 -10.41 3.01 8.67
C ARG A 155 -10.02 4.45 8.33
N ASP A 156 -8.78 4.85 8.58
CA ASP A 156 -8.34 6.22 8.31
C ASP A 156 -8.23 6.52 6.81
N ALA A 157 -7.92 5.53 5.96
CA ALA A 157 -7.97 5.67 4.50
C ALA A 157 -9.41 5.87 3.98
N VAL A 158 -10.37 5.08 4.45
CA VAL A 158 -11.78 5.23 4.07
C VAL A 158 -12.33 6.55 4.62
N ARG A 159 -12.09 6.88 5.89
CA ARG A 159 -12.48 8.18 6.48
C ARG A 159 -11.82 9.38 5.79
N TRP A 160 -10.62 9.23 5.22
CA TRP A 160 -10.02 10.26 4.36
C TRP A 160 -10.86 10.48 3.09
N LEU A 161 -11.26 9.41 2.39
CA LEU A 161 -12.09 9.51 1.18
C LEU A 161 -13.47 10.14 1.50
N LEU A 162 -14.13 9.70 2.57
CA LEU A 162 -15.44 10.26 2.96
C LEU A 162 -15.35 11.76 3.26
N ARG A 163 -14.28 12.21 3.91
CA ARG A 163 -14.03 13.64 4.18
C ARG A 163 -13.71 14.43 2.93
N ASP A 164 -12.94 13.87 2.00
CA ASP A 164 -12.60 14.51 0.72
C ASP A 164 -13.84 14.71 -0.18
N LEU A 165 -14.71 13.69 -0.28
CA LEU A 165 -16.02 13.80 -0.92
C LEU A 165 -16.91 14.84 -0.23
N HIS A 166 -16.96 14.84 1.12
CA HIS A 166 -17.78 15.80 1.86
C HIS A 166 -17.28 17.25 1.76
N LYS A 167 -15.96 17.48 1.81
CA LYS A 167 -15.34 18.80 1.57
C LYS A 167 -15.75 19.33 0.19
N SER A 168 -15.64 18.49 -0.83
CA SER A 168 -15.98 18.83 -2.22
C SER A 168 -17.46 19.22 -2.37
N SER A 169 -18.39 18.44 -1.80
CA SER A 169 -19.83 18.74 -1.85
C SER A 169 -20.24 19.96 -1.01
N SER A 170 -19.53 20.22 0.11
CA SER A 170 -19.82 21.35 1.00
C SER A 170 -19.53 22.70 0.34
N ILE A 171 -18.48 22.79 -0.49
CA ILE A 171 -18.16 23.99 -1.28
C ILE A 171 -19.32 24.36 -2.22
N ASN A 172 -20.02 23.35 -2.76
CA ASN A 172 -21.14 23.52 -3.69
C ASN A 172 -22.52 23.59 -3.00
N GLY A 173 -22.56 23.92 -1.70
CA GLY A 173 -23.81 24.10 -0.96
C GLY A 173 -24.64 22.82 -0.79
N CYS A 174 -23.98 21.65 -0.69
CA CYS A 174 -24.62 20.33 -0.57
C CYS A 174 -25.49 19.89 -1.77
N LYS A 175 -25.35 20.55 -2.94
CA LYS A 175 -25.90 20.05 -4.22
C LYS A 175 -25.23 18.72 -4.62
N PRO A 176 -25.89 17.87 -5.43
CA PRO A 176 -25.24 16.71 -6.04
C PRO A 176 -24.00 17.15 -6.83
N GLN A 177 -22.87 16.51 -6.56
CA GLN A 177 -21.61 16.81 -7.25
C GLN A 177 -21.21 15.67 -8.17
N LYS A 178 -20.81 15.99 -9.41
CA LYS A 178 -20.13 15.07 -10.33
C LYS A 178 -18.74 14.70 -9.80
N ILE A 179 -18.49 13.41 -9.60
CA ILE A 179 -17.24 12.84 -9.08
C ILE A 179 -16.72 11.77 -10.04
N ASP A 180 -15.46 11.88 -10.46
CA ASP A 180 -14.67 10.76 -11.01
C ASP A 180 -14.35 9.78 -9.87
N LEU A 181 -14.99 8.61 -9.87
CA LEU A 181 -14.79 7.59 -8.85
C LEU A 181 -13.50 6.77 -9.07
N LYS A 182 -13.00 6.67 -10.31
CA LYS A 182 -11.75 5.98 -10.62
C LYS A 182 -10.58 6.65 -9.92
N LEU A 183 -10.43 7.97 -10.08
CA LEU A 183 -9.37 8.75 -9.40
C LEU A 183 -9.49 8.62 -7.87
N LYS A 184 -10.71 8.71 -7.33
CA LYS A 184 -10.95 8.64 -5.88
C LYS A 184 -10.65 7.25 -5.29
N PHE A 185 -10.95 6.17 -6.00
CA PHE A 185 -10.61 4.82 -5.54
C PHE A 185 -9.13 4.50 -5.63
N PHE A 186 -8.42 4.97 -6.67
CA PHE A 186 -6.95 4.88 -6.72
C PHE A 186 -6.29 5.70 -5.60
N GLN A 187 -6.83 6.87 -5.23
CA GLN A 187 -6.34 7.66 -4.09
C GLN A 187 -6.58 6.96 -2.74
N LEU A 188 -7.77 6.37 -2.54
CA LEU A 188 -8.09 5.57 -1.35
C LEU A 188 -7.11 4.38 -1.17
N THR A 189 -6.93 3.58 -2.22
CA THR A 189 -6.11 2.36 -2.13
C THR A 189 -4.63 2.69 -2.06
N PHE A 190 -4.17 3.74 -2.76
CA PHE A 190 -2.83 4.30 -2.57
C PHE A 190 -2.60 4.69 -1.10
N ASN A 191 -3.50 5.47 -0.50
CA ASN A 191 -3.36 5.93 0.89
C ASN A 191 -3.27 4.75 1.87
N SER A 192 -4.14 3.75 1.73
CA SER A 192 -4.12 2.55 2.58
C SER A 192 -2.86 1.71 2.39
N VAL A 193 -2.48 1.39 1.14
CA VAL A 193 -1.34 0.51 0.83
C VAL A 193 -0.01 1.19 1.13
N MET A 194 0.14 2.48 0.84
CA MET A 194 1.32 3.28 1.20
C MET A 194 1.50 3.29 2.72
N SER A 195 0.46 3.66 3.48
CA SER A 195 0.50 3.72 4.95
C SER A 195 0.77 2.34 5.58
N MET A 196 0.17 1.26 5.07
CA MET A 196 0.51 -0.11 5.51
C MET A 196 1.96 -0.53 5.19
N SER A 197 2.59 0.10 4.19
CA SER A 197 3.93 -0.26 3.74
C SER A 197 5.05 0.57 4.38
N THR A 198 4.82 1.86 4.62
CA THR A 198 5.79 2.77 5.25
C THR A 198 5.56 2.98 6.74
N GLY A 199 4.36 2.67 7.24
CA GLY A 199 3.94 2.95 8.61
C GLY A 199 3.58 4.43 8.85
N GLU A 200 3.54 5.25 7.79
CA GLU A 200 3.26 6.68 7.89
C GLU A 200 1.76 6.97 8.03
N PRO A 201 1.35 7.95 8.85
CA PRO A 201 -0.05 8.26 9.08
C PRO A 201 -0.69 8.97 7.88
N ILE A 202 -1.96 8.66 7.60
CA ILE A 202 -2.73 9.27 6.51
C ILE A 202 -3.14 10.70 6.89
N GLY A 203 -2.28 11.65 6.53
CA GLY A 203 -2.47 13.09 6.69
C GLY A 203 -3.37 13.71 5.62
N ASP A 204 -3.88 14.90 5.88
CA ASP A 204 -4.54 15.72 4.86
C ASP A 204 -3.51 16.08 3.77
N GLY A 205 -3.77 15.66 2.53
CA GLY A 205 -2.85 15.85 1.40
C GLY A 205 -1.85 14.71 1.14
N PHE A 206 -1.94 13.56 1.83
CA PHE A 206 -1.01 12.43 1.68
C PHE A 206 -0.84 11.95 0.21
N CYS A 207 -1.93 11.74 -0.53
CA CYS A 207 -1.93 11.43 -1.98
C CYS A 207 -1.80 12.68 -2.90
N HIS A 208 -1.55 13.88 -2.37
CA HIS A 208 -1.57 15.13 -3.13
C HIS A 208 -0.21 15.82 -3.26
N THR A 209 0.85 15.26 -2.68
CA THR A 209 2.24 15.63 -3.02
C THR A 209 2.50 15.33 -4.51
N GLU A 210 3.41 16.06 -5.15
CA GLU A 210 3.69 15.86 -6.58
C GLU A 210 4.17 14.44 -6.90
N LYS A 211 5.03 13.87 -6.05
CA LYS A 211 5.57 12.53 -6.23
C LYS A 211 4.49 11.44 -6.09
N ASN A 212 3.57 11.61 -5.15
CA ASN A 212 2.45 10.67 -4.96
C ASN A 212 1.40 10.83 -6.08
N LYS A 213 1.13 12.06 -6.54
CA LYS A 213 0.33 12.31 -7.76
C LYS A 213 0.94 11.64 -8.99
N TRP A 214 2.25 11.79 -9.21
CA TRP A 214 2.97 11.14 -10.32
C TRP A 214 2.89 9.61 -10.25
N PHE A 215 3.03 9.01 -9.06
CA PHE A 215 2.91 7.56 -8.89
C PHE A 215 1.48 7.04 -9.08
N ILE A 216 0.46 7.82 -8.66
CA ILE A 216 -0.95 7.51 -8.91
C ILE A 216 -1.27 7.63 -10.42
N ASP A 217 -0.74 8.65 -11.11
CA ASP A 217 -0.89 8.82 -12.57
C ASP A 217 -0.22 7.68 -13.36
N LEU A 218 1.00 7.30 -12.98
CA LEU A 218 1.73 6.14 -13.53
C LEU A 218 0.85 4.87 -13.58
N LEU A 219 0.07 4.63 -12.53
CA LEU A 219 -0.86 3.50 -12.41
C LEU A 219 -2.18 3.73 -13.17
N LEU A 220 -2.85 4.88 -12.95
CA LEU A 220 -4.12 5.26 -13.60
C LEU A 220 -4.04 5.28 -15.12
N ASN A 221 -3.01 5.95 -15.65
CA ASN A 221 -2.78 6.18 -17.08
C ASN A 221 -1.88 5.12 -17.71
N ARG A 222 -1.54 4.06 -16.97
CA ARG A 222 -0.90 2.84 -17.50
C ARG A 222 0.37 3.14 -18.32
N ARG A 223 1.20 4.08 -17.85
CA ARG A 223 2.41 4.53 -18.58
C ARG A 223 3.41 3.39 -18.84
N THR A 224 3.37 2.36 -17.98
CA THR A 224 4.08 1.08 -18.18
C THR A 224 3.20 0.09 -18.97
N PRO A 225 3.64 -0.44 -20.13
CA PRO A 225 2.93 -1.48 -20.89
C PRO A 225 2.70 -2.78 -20.09
N SER A 226 1.66 -3.53 -20.46
CA SER A 226 1.31 -4.78 -19.78
C SER A 226 2.15 -5.98 -20.22
N LEU A 227 2.29 -6.95 -19.31
CA LEU A 227 3.14 -8.15 -19.40
C LEU A 227 2.87 -9.08 -20.60
N VAL A 228 1.72 -8.93 -21.26
CA VAL A 228 1.20 -9.85 -22.29
C VAL A 228 0.96 -9.13 -23.63
N MET A 229 1.30 -7.83 -23.72
CA MET A 229 0.94 -6.99 -24.88
C MET A 229 2.14 -6.24 -25.49
N ILE A 230 3.38 -6.47 -25.05
CA ILE A 230 4.58 -5.93 -25.71
C ILE A 230 4.93 -6.84 -26.92
N PRO A 231 4.89 -6.36 -28.18
CA PRO A 231 5.13 -7.22 -29.35
C PRO A 231 6.56 -7.80 -29.41
N GLY A 232 7.53 -7.11 -28.80
CA GLY A 232 8.93 -7.54 -28.73
C GLY A 232 9.17 -8.84 -27.93
N ASP A 233 8.27 -9.20 -27.00
CA ASP A 233 8.37 -10.45 -26.23
C ASP A 233 7.99 -11.69 -27.04
N TYR A 234 7.27 -11.48 -28.15
CA TYR A 234 6.81 -12.52 -29.06
C TYR A 234 7.60 -12.54 -30.38
N LEU A 235 8.12 -11.40 -30.82
CA LEU A 235 8.85 -11.23 -32.07
C LEU A 235 10.21 -10.57 -31.82
N PRO A 236 11.30 -11.35 -31.68
CA PRO A 236 12.63 -10.84 -31.35
C PRO A 236 13.16 -9.76 -32.29
N LEU A 237 12.77 -9.78 -33.58
CA LEU A 237 13.09 -8.73 -34.54
C LEU A 237 12.53 -7.35 -34.16
N LEU A 238 11.33 -7.30 -33.55
CA LEU A 238 10.74 -6.05 -33.07
C LEU A 238 11.46 -5.50 -31.83
N ARG A 239 12.03 -6.37 -30.98
CA ARG A 239 12.90 -5.99 -29.85
C ARG A 239 14.24 -5.47 -30.37
N CYS A 240 14.91 -6.24 -31.24
CA CYS A 240 16.20 -5.90 -31.83
C CYS A 240 16.22 -4.55 -32.56
N LEU A 241 15.15 -4.21 -33.28
CA LEU A 241 15.00 -2.95 -34.01
C LEU A 241 14.34 -1.82 -33.17
N ASP A 242 13.84 -2.13 -31.96
CA ASP A 242 13.08 -1.23 -31.06
C ASP A 242 12.05 -0.34 -31.79
N LEU A 243 11.32 -0.92 -32.75
CA LEU A 243 10.51 -0.19 -33.75
C LEU A 243 9.41 0.70 -33.14
N PHE A 244 8.96 0.37 -31.92
CA PHE A 244 7.94 1.13 -31.19
C PHE A 244 8.50 1.91 -29.99
N LYS A 245 9.83 1.93 -29.80
CA LYS A 245 10.54 2.53 -28.64
C LYS A 245 10.03 2.05 -27.28
N MET A 246 9.39 0.87 -27.23
CA MET A 246 8.69 0.38 -26.04
C MET A 246 9.65 -0.05 -24.95
N GLU A 247 10.78 -0.66 -25.30
CA GLU A 247 11.80 -1.08 -24.33
C GLU A 247 12.46 0.15 -23.68
N LYS A 248 12.76 1.19 -24.48
CA LYS A 248 13.25 2.48 -23.97
C LYS A 248 12.24 3.19 -23.06
N ARG A 249 10.94 3.15 -23.39
CA ARG A 249 9.86 3.70 -22.54
C ARG A 249 9.76 2.95 -21.21
N VAL A 250 9.74 1.62 -21.25
CA VAL A 250 9.74 0.76 -20.05
C VAL A 250 10.95 1.07 -19.15
N ALA A 251 12.15 1.17 -19.73
CA ALA A 251 13.37 1.47 -19.00
C ALA A 251 13.34 2.86 -18.33
N ALA A 252 12.91 3.90 -19.06
CA ALA A 252 12.80 5.26 -18.51
C ALA A 252 11.79 5.34 -17.34
N THR A 253 10.58 4.81 -17.54
CA THR A 253 9.55 4.79 -16.50
C THR A 253 9.95 3.92 -15.30
N SER A 254 10.66 2.81 -15.50
CA SER A 254 11.18 2.02 -14.38
C SER A 254 12.25 2.79 -13.58
N LYS A 255 13.10 3.61 -14.24
CA LYS A 255 14.09 4.46 -13.55
C LYS A 255 13.45 5.55 -12.70
N GLU A 256 12.44 6.26 -13.21
CA GLU A 256 11.68 7.24 -12.41
C GLU A 256 11.04 6.59 -11.18
N ARG A 257 10.43 5.42 -11.37
CA ARG A 257 9.79 4.62 -10.32
C ARG A 257 10.79 4.07 -9.31
N ASP A 258 11.98 3.66 -9.73
CA ASP A 258 13.03 3.20 -8.83
C ASP A 258 13.55 4.33 -7.95
N ALA A 259 13.77 5.52 -8.51
CA ALA A 259 14.18 6.70 -7.75
C ALA A 259 13.14 7.12 -6.69
N TYR A 260 11.84 7.07 -7.03
CA TYR A 260 10.74 7.31 -6.08
C TYR A 260 10.75 6.31 -4.91
N VAL A 261 11.04 5.04 -5.19
CA VAL A 261 11.09 3.96 -4.19
C VAL A 261 12.35 4.04 -3.34
N GLU A 262 13.52 4.29 -3.94
CA GLU A 262 14.79 4.53 -3.26
C GLU A 262 14.66 5.69 -2.24
N GLU A 263 14.05 6.81 -2.64
CA GLU A 263 13.83 7.96 -1.76
C GLU A 263 13.01 7.61 -0.51
N ILE A 264 11.92 6.84 -0.68
CA ILE A 264 11.08 6.38 0.42
C ILE A 264 11.87 5.46 1.36
N VAL A 265 12.59 4.48 0.80
CA VAL A 265 13.35 3.49 1.57
C VAL A 265 14.52 4.15 2.31
N GLU A 266 15.34 4.96 1.64
CA GLU A 266 16.44 5.67 2.29
C GLU A 266 15.95 6.62 3.40
N ARG A 267 14.90 7.41 3.13
CA ARG A 267 14.38 8.38 4.10
C ARG A 267 13.91 7.67 5.36
N LEU A 268 13.07 6.65 5.22
CA LEU A 268 12.50 5.95 6.36
C LEU A 268 13.55 5.11 7.10
N PHE A 269 14.57 4.59 6.42
CA PHE A 269 15.71 3.94 7.08
C PHE A 269 16.57 4.92 7.90
N ARG A 270 16.68 6.18 7.46
CA ARG A 270 17.34 7.27 8.23
C ARG A 270 16.47 7.81 9.36
N GLU A 271 15.15 7.74 9.23
CA GLU A 271 14.15 8.22 10.21
C GLU A 271 13.72 7.13 11.23
N GLU A 272 14.21 5.89 11.10
CA GLU A 272 13.72 4.75 11.90
C GLU A 272 14.16 4.81 13.38
N VAL A 273 13.27 5.34 14.22
CA VAL A 273 13.36 5.21 15.68
C VAL A 273 12.78 3.85 16.08
N TYR A 274 13.56 3.02 16.79
CA TYR A 274 13.07 1.76 17.35
C TYR A 274 12.03 2.02 18.44
N MET A 275 10.76 1.85 18.08
CA MET A 275 9.59 1.98 18.97
C MET A 275 8.70 0.75 18.78
N GLU A 276 8.08 0.28 19.87
CA GLU A 276 7.18 -0.86 19.81
C GLU A 276 5.83 -0.46 19.17
N LYS A 277 5.69 -0.75 17.88
CA LYS A 277 4.46 -0.48 17.10
C LYS A 277 3.50 -1.67 17.17
N LYS A 278 2.20 -1.39 17.43
CA LYS A 278 1.07 -2.34 17.34
C LYS A 278 1.05 -3.11 16.00
N PHE A 279 1.36 -2.42 14.91
CA PHE A 279 1.49 -2.97 13.56
C PHE A 279 2.87 -2.62 13.02
N LYS A 280 3.56 -3.59 12.44
CA LYS A 280 4.84 -3.39 11.74
C LYS A 280 4.57 -3.27 10.25
N SER A 281 4.99 -2.17 9.64
CA SER A 281 4.84 -1.91 8.21
C SER A 281 5.80 -2.76 7.35
N VAL A 282 5.56 -2.79 6.03
CA VAL A 282 6.43 -3.51 5.07
C VAL A 282 7.90 -3.14 5.26
N LEU A 283 8.20 -1.87 5.48
CA LEU A 283 9.55 -1.41 5.74
C LEU A 283 10.06 -1.73 7.15
N ASP A 284 9.24 -1.62 8.21
CA ASP A 284 9.67 -1.97 9.58
C ASP A 284 10.26 -3.39 9.67
N VAL A 285 9.59 -4.38 9.08
CA VAL A 285 10.11 -5.77 9.11
C VAL A 285 11.25 -5.93 8.11
N SER A 286 11.19 -5.31 6.93
CA SER A 286 12.28 -5.38 5.95
C SER A 286 13.59 -4.81 6.50
N PHE A 287 13.54 -3.71 7.25
CA PHE A 287 14.70 -3.15 7.95
C PHE A 287 15.15 -4.02 9.13
N SER A 288 14.22 -4.65 9.88
CA SER A 288 14.60 -5.61 10.92
C SER A 288 15.31 -6.85 10.36
N LEU A 289 14.91 -7.31 9.17
CA LEU A 289 15.53 -8.42 8.45
C LEU A 289 16.88 -8.02 7.86
N HIS A 290 16.98 -6.82 7.25
CA HIS A 290 18.24 -6.26 6.75
C HIS A 290 19.30 -6.09 7.85
N ARG A 291 18.91 -5.79 9.09
CA ARG A 291 19.84 -5.75 10.23
C ARG A 291 20.30 -7.13 10.70
N ALA A 292 19.52 -8.18 10.45
CA ALA A 292 19.85 -9.55 10.85
C ALA A 292 20.71 -10.27 9.80
N ASP A 293 20.45 -10.03 8.51
CA ASP A 293 21.22 -10.54 7.37
C ASP A 293 21.22 -9.49 6.24
N PRO A 294 22.24 -8.60 6.19
CA PRO A 294 22.30 -7.52 5.22
C PRO A 294 22.51 -7.98 3.77
N ASP A 295 23.14 -9.14 3.58
CA ASP A 295 23.51 -9.66 2.26
C ASP A 295 22.30 -10.30 1.58
N HIS A 296 21.55 -11.15 2.30
CA HIS A 296 20.33 -11.78 1.80
C HIS A 296 19.16 -10.77 1.70
N TYR A 297 18.98 -9.92 2.70
CA TYR A 297 17.95 -8.86 2.71
C TYR A 297 18.50 -7.49 2.30
N ASN A 298 19.34 -7.46 1.27
CA ASN A 298 19.92 -6.23 0.72
C ASN A 298 18.86 -5.23 0.21
N HIS A 299 19.29 -3.98 -0.07
CA HIS A 299 18.39 -2.88 -0.44
C HIS A 299 17.51 -3.21 -1.67
N GLN A 300 18.01 -3.97 -2.66
CA GLN A 300 17.21 -4.39 -3.82
C GLN A 300 16.05 -5.31 -3.41
N THR A 301 16.27 -6.24 -2.46
CA THR A 301 15.21 -7.07 -1.87
C THR A 301 14.14 -6.20 -1.18
N ILE A 302 14.54 -5.16 -0.45
CA ILE A 302 13.62 -4.23 0.23
C ILE A 302 12.75 -3.48 -0.80
N LYS A 303 13.36 -2.85 -1.82
CA LYS A 303 12.62 -2.17 -2.90
C LYS A 303 11.72 -3.14 -3.68
N GLY A 304 12.19 -4.36 -3.91
CA GLY A 304 11.45 -5.43 -4.57
C GLY A 304 10.18 -5.83 -3.80
N LEU A 305 10.27 -5.97 -2.48
CA LEU A 305 9.11 -6.20 -1.62
C LEU A 305 8.13 -5.02 -1.64
N LEU A 306 8.63 -3.78 -1.47
CA LEU A 306 7.80 -2.58 -1.44
C LEU A 306 7.01 -2.41 -2.76
N LEU A 307 7.68 -2.52 -3.90
CA LEU A 307 7.03 -2.45 -5.22
C LEU A 307 6.06 -3.61 -5.48
N SER A 308 6.33 -4.80 -4.94
CA SER A 308 5.40 -5.93 -5.06
C SER A 308 4.08 -5.66 -4.33
N VAL A 309 4.14 -4.99 -3.17
CA VAL A 309 2.95 -4.60 -2.40
C VAL A 309 2.21 -3.45 -3.06
N PHE A 310 2.91 -2.39 -3.50
CA PHE A 310 2.31 -1.27 -4.21
C PHE A 310 1.57 -1.71 -5.49
N ALA A 311 2.24 -2.44 -6.38
CA ALA A 311 1.68 -2.83 -7.67
C ALA A 311 0.52 -3.84 -7.56
N ALA A 312 0.47 -4.64 -6.49
CA ALA A 312 -0.59 -5.62 -6.28
C ALA A 312 -1.81 -5.04 -5.53
N GLY A 313 -1.60 -4.21 -4.51
CA GLY A 313 -2.66 -3.79 -3.59
C GLY A 313 -3.49 -2.58 -4.06
N ILE A 314 -2.88 -1.65 -4.81
CA ILE A 314 -3.49 -0.36 -5.15
C ILE A 314 -4.58 -0.54 -6.23
N ASP A 315 -4.16 -0.97 -7.41
CA ASP A 315 -5.01 -0.96 -8.60
C ASP A 315 -6.16 -1.97 -8.52
N THR A 316 -5.88 -3.19 -8.06
CA THR A 316 -6.83 -4.30 -8.07
C THR A 316 -8.07 -4.00 -7.23
N SER A 317 -7.87 -3.40 -6.06
CA SER A 317 -8.94 -2.96 -5.16
C SER A 317 -9.71 -1.78 -5.76
N ALA A 318 -9.02 -0.80 -6.36
CA ALA A 318 -9.66 0.38 -6.94
C ALA A 318 -10.55 0.03 -8.15
N ILE A 319 -10.07 -0.85 -9.03
CA ILE A 319 -10.81 -1.40 -10.17
C ILE A 319 -12.07 -2.15 -9.68
N THR A 320 -11.96 -2.91 -8.59
CA THR A 320 -13.11 -3.66 -8.03
C THR A 320 -14.18 -2.72 -7.48
N LEU A 321 -13.81 -1.62 -6.82
CA LEU A 321 -14.76 -0.59 -6.37
C LEU A 321 -15.43 0.13 -7.54
N GLU A 322 -14.68 0.41 -8.62
CA GLU A 322 -15.21 1.06 -9.83
C GLU A 322 -16.29 0.20 -10.52
N TRP A 323 -16.06 -1.12 -10.63
CA TRP A 323 -17.07 -2.05 -11.14
C TRP A 323 -18.24 -2.25 -10.17
N ALA A 324 -17.99 -2.35 -8.85
CA ALA A 324 -19.05 -2.51 -7.86
C ALA A 324 -20.03 -1.33 -7.88
N MET A 325 -19.52 -0.10 -7.92
CA MET A 325 -20.38 1.10 -8.04
C MET A 325 -21.07 1.19 -9.40
N SER A 326 -20.39 0.79 -10.50
CA SER A 326 -21.02 0.73 -11.84
C SER A 326 -22.21 -0.23 -11.86
N LEU A 327 -22.06 -1.39 -11.22
CA LEU A 327 -23.12 -2.39 -11.09
C LEU A 327 -24.28 -1.87 -10.24
N LEU A 328 -24.01 -1.31 -9.06
CA LEU A 328 -25.05 -0.79 -8.17
C LEU A 328 -25.86 0.38 -8.78
N LEU A 329 -25.23 1.25 -9.58
CA LEU A 329 -25.91 2.33 -10.30
C LEU A 329 -26.78 1.83 -11.47
N ASN A 330 -26.50 0.63 -12.00
CA ASN A 330 -27.36 -0.06 -12.97
C ASN A 330 -28.39 -1.00 -12.31
N HIS A 331 -28.26 -1.29 -11.01
CA HIS A 331 -29.08 -2.23 -10.26
C HIS A 331 -29.65 -1.60 -8.97
N PRO A 332 -30.58 -0.62 -9.09
CA PRO A 332 -31.15 0.11 -7.96
C PRO A 332 -31.89 -0.80 -6.96
N GLU A 333 -32.39 -1.96 -7.38
CA GLU A 333 -32.98 -3.00 -6.54
C GLU A 333 -31.93 -3.69 -5.64
N VAL A 334 -30.71 -3.89 -6.13
CA VAL A 334 -29.58 -4.39 -5.33
C VAL A 334 -29.10 -3.30 -4.37
N LEU A 335 -28.99 -2.06 -4.84
CA LEU A 335 -28.62 -0.91 -4.01
C LEU A 335 -29.59 -0.69 -2.84
N LYS A 336 -30.91 -0.85 -3.07
CA LYS A 336 -31.93 -0.79 -2.00
C LYS A 336 -31.74 -1.88 -0.95
N LYS A 337 -31.40 -3.12 -1.35
CA LYS A 337 -31.10 -4.23 -0.41
C LYS A 337 -29.81 -3.98 0.38
N ALA A 338 -28.77 -3.44 -0.26
CA ALA A 338 -27.53 -3.03 0.40
C ALA A 338 -27.76 -1.93 1.45
N LEU A 339 -28.58 -0.93 1.13
CA LEU A 339 -28.97 0.12 2.07
C LEU A 339 -29.84 -0.40 3.22
N TYR A 340 -30.68 -1.42 2.98
CA TYR A 340 -31.46 -2.09 4.03
C TYR A 340 -30.57 -2.88 5.01
N GLU A 341 -29.57 -3.62 4.52
CA GLU A 341 -28.57 -4.26 5.39
C GLU A 341 -27.82 -3.22 6.24
N LEU A 342 -27.33 -2.15 5.61
CA LEU A 342 -26.59 -1.08 6.29
C LEU A 342 -27.43 -0.28 7.29
N ASP A 343 -28.70 0.02 6.99
CA ASP A 343 -29.56 0.78 7.88
C ASP A 343 -30.15 -0.06 9.04
N ASN A 344 -30.07 -1.40 8.98
CA ASN A 344 -30.46 -2.32 10.07
C ASN A 344 -29.28 -2.76 10.94
N ASN A 345 -28.14 -3.13 10.34
CA ASN A 345 -27.03 -3.77 11.05
C ASN A 345 -25.99 -2.76 11.59
N ILE A 346 -26.05 -1.49 11.15
CA ILE A 346 -25.16 -0.40 11.61
C ILE A 346 -25.99 0.67 12.33
N GLU A 347 -25.59 0.98 13.55
CA GLU A 347 -26.26 1.98 14.40
C GLU A 347 -26.36 3.37 13.73
N PRO A 348 -27.43 4.13 13.98
CA PRO A 348 -27.56 5.50 13.47
C PRO A 348 -26.36 6.39 13.81
N HIS A 349 -26.03 7.31 12.90
CA HIS A 349 -25.06 8.39 13.13
C HIS A 349 -23.63 7.96 13.51
N ARG A 350 -23.18 6.76 13.10
CA ARG A 350 -21.76 6.37 13.13
C ARG A 350 -21.21 5.86 11.80
N PHE A 351 -19.89 5.91 11.65
CA PHE A 351 -19.17 5.24 10.58
C PHE A 351 -19.20 3.71 10.77
N ILE A 352 -18.91 2.98 9.69
CA ILE A 352 -18.63 1.55 9.72
C ILE A 352 -17.19 1.35 10.16
N GLU A 353 -16.96 0.35 11.00
CA GLU A 353 -15.65 -0.07 11.50
C GLU A 353 -15.37 -1.53 11.11
N ASP A 354 -14.11 -1.96 11.16
CA ASP A 354 -13.70 -3.32 10.76
C ASP A 354 -14.44 -4.45 11.52
N SER A 355 -14.93 -4.19 12.73
CA SER A 355 -15.75 -5.11 13.53
C SER A 355 -17.11 -5.41 12.90
N ASP A 356 -17.70 -4.42 12.20
CA ASP A 356 -19.04 -4.53 11.63
C ASP A 356 -19.08 -5.40 10.38
N LEU A 357 -17.94 -5.57 9.68
CA LEU A 357 -17.88 -6.17 8.35
C LEU A 357 -18.40 -7.61 8.32
N SER A 358 -18.26 -8.34 9.43
CA SER A 358 -18.83 -9.67 9.65
C SER A 358 -20.36 -9.71 9.56
N ASN A 359 -21.02 -8.60 9.91
CA ASN A 359 -22.47 -8.42 9.88
C ASN A 359 -22.98 -7.80 8.56
N LEU A 360 -22.13 -7.73 7.51
CA LEU A 360 -22.49 -7.18 6.19
C LEU A 360 -22.40 -8.24 5.06
N PRO A 361 -23.09 -9.39 5.17
CA PRO A 361 -22.99 -10.47 4.19
C PRO A 361 -23.48 -10.10 2.79
N TYR A 362 -24.43 -9.17 2.64
CA TYR A 362 -24.92 -8.73 1.33
C TYR A 362 -23.94 -7.77 0.65
N ILE A 363 -23.30 -6.84 1.39
CA ILE A 363 -22.17 -6.04 0.86
C ILE A 363 -21.01 -6.95 0.41
N GLN A 364 -20.65 -7.95 1.23
CA GLN A 364 -19.63 -8.94 0.83
C GLN A 364 -20.06 -9.74 -0.41
N SER A 365 -21.34 -10.12 -0.51
CA SER A 365 -21.88 -10.84 -1.67
C SER A 365 -21.91 -10.00 -2.95
N ILE A 366 -22.17 -8.69 -2.85
CA ILE A 366 -22.01 -7.72 -3.95
C ILE A 366 -20.56 -7.71 -4.45
N ILE A 367 -19.58 -7.74 -3.55
CA ILE A 367 -18.16 -7.75 -3.90
C ILE A 367 -17.78 -9.08 -4.57
N LYS A 368 -18.25 -10.23 -4.05
CA LYS A 368 -17.99 -11.54 -4.67
C LYS A 368 -18.64 -11.67 -6.05
N GLU A 369 -19.87 -11.19 -6.24
CA GLU A 369 -20.52 -11.14 -7.57
C GLU A 369 -19.84 -10.14 -8.52
N THR A 370 -19.35 -9.01 -8.01
CA THR A 370 -18.51 -8.07 -8.79
C THR A 370 -17.22 -8.75 -9.26
N LEU A 371 -16.51 -9.44 -8.38
CA LEU A 371 -15.30 -10.22 -8.70
C LEU A 371 -15.60 -11.43 -9.61
N ARG A 372 -16.83 -11.96 -9.59
CA ARG A 372 -17.28 -12.98 -10.54
C ARG A 372 -17.45 -12.38 -11.93
N LEU A 373 -18.26 -11.33 -12.04
CA LEU A 373 -18.58 -10.69 -13.32
C LEU A 373 -17.37 -10.00 -13.96
N TYR A 374 -16.61 -9.25 -13.16
CA TYR A 374 -15.54 -8.36 -13.59
C TYR A 374 -14.24 -8.59 -12.76
N PRO A 375 -13.60 -9.77 -12.89
CA PRO A 375 -12.35 -10.06 -12.18
C PRO A 375 -11.23 -9.12 -12.66
N PRO A 376 -10.56 -8.35 -11.76
CA PRO A 376 -9.55 -7.36 -12.16
C PRO A 376 -8.42 -7.91 -13.01
N ALA A 377 -8.05 -9.19 -12.84
CA ALA A 377 -7.09 -9.92 -13.66
C ALA A 377 -7.77 -11.11 -14.36
N PRO A 378 -8.41 -10.93 -15.54
CA PRO A 378 -9.20 -11.98 -16.21
C PRO A 378 -8.41 -13.24 -16.61
N PHE A 379 -7.08 -13.14 -16.67
CA PHE A 379 -6.17 -14.23 -17.01
C PHE A 379 -5.35 -14.76 -15.82
N LEU A 380 -5.58 -14.21 -14.62
CA LEU A 380 -4.61 -14.11 -13.51
C LEU A 380 -3.26 -13.52 -14.00
N LEU A 381 -2.24 -13.58 -13.15
CA LEU A 381 -0.86 -13.33 -13.58
C LEU A 381 -0.32 -14.56 -14.33
N PRO A 382 0.29 -14.42 -15.53
CA PRO A 382 0.79 -15.56 -16.30
C PRO A 382 1.78 -16.45 -15.55
N HIS A 383 1.69 -17.75 -15.83
CA HIS A 383 2.58 -18.80 -15.36
C HIS A 383 3.52 -19.26 -16.50
N GLU A 384 4.58 -20.00 -16.20
CA GLU A 384 5.45 -20.63 -17.20
C GLU A 384 5.76 -22.09 -16.82
N ALA A 385 5.74 -22.99 -17.80
CA ALA A 385 6.14 -24.40 -17.64
C ALA A 385 7.65 -24.52 -17.41
N ALA A 386 8.07 -24.87 -16.19
CA ALA A 386 9.48 -24.97 -15.79
C ALA A 386 10.24 -26.10 -16.52
N HIS A 387 9.53 -27.15 -16.91
CA HIS A 387 10.01 -28.31 -17.68
C HIS A 387 8.89 -28.81 -18.60
N GLU A 388 9.20 -29.75 -19.50
CA GLU A 388 8.16 -30.42 -20.29
C GLU A 388 7.38 -31.40 -19.40
N CYS A 389 6.06 -31.27 -19.40
CA CYS A 389 5.14 -31.97 -18.50
C CYS A 389 3.90 -32.45 -19.27
N LYS A 390 2.99 -33.16 -18.59
CA LYS A 390 1.70 -33.56 -19.15
C LYS A 390 0.55 -32.90 -18.41
N VAL A 391 -0.53 -32.66 -19.15
CA VAL A 391 -1.81 -32.11 -18.67
C VAL A 391 -2.89 -32.92 -19.38
N ASP A 392 -3.58 -33.78 -18.64
CA ASP A 392 -4.36 -34.91 -19.17
C ASP A 392 -3.56 -35.68 -20.26
N GLN A 393 -4.18 -35.97 -21.42
CA GLN A 393 -3.53 -36.61 -22.56
C GLN A 393 -2.51 -35.72 -23.31
N TYR A 394 -2.34 -34.45 -22.95
CA TYR A 394 -1.52 -33.50 -23.71
C TYR A 394 -0.13 -33.31 -23.12
N ASN A 395 0.86 -33.07 -23.99
CA ASN A 395 2.22 -32.71 -23.61
C ASN A 395 2.35 -31.18 -23.68
N VAL A 396 2.87 -30.57 -22.62
CA VAL A 396 3.08 -29.11 -22.53
C VAL A 396 4.60 -28.84 -22.52
N PRO A 397 5.17 -28.26 -23.59
CA PRO A 397 6.60 -27.99 -23.67
C PRO A 397 7.08 -27.00 -22.60
N LYS A 398 8.33 -27.17 -22.14
CA LYS A 398 9.05 -26.19 -21.32
C LYS A 398 8.99 -24.78 -21.96
N GLY A 399 8.82 -23.75 -21.13
CA GLY A 399 8.71 -22.35 -21.60
C GLY A 399 7.37 -22.00 -22.27
N THR A 400 6.37 -22.88 -22.17
CA THR A 400 4.99 -22.54 -22.50
C THR A 400 4.42 -21.65 -21.40
N ILE A 401 3.93 -20.47 -21.79
CA ILE A 401 3.18 -19.57 -20.93
C ILE A 401 1.83 -20.20 -20.63
N VAL A 402 1.35 -20.14 -19.39
CA VAL A 402 0.02 -20.67 -19.01
C VAL A 402 -0.81 -19.58 -18.36
N VAL A 403 -2.06 -19.43 -18.77
CA VAL A 403 -3.03 -18.47 -18.22
C VAL A 403 -4.35 -19.15 -17.92
N ALA A 404 -4.97 -18.79 -16.80
CA ALA A 404 -6.32 -19.24 -16.46
C ALA A 404 -7.31 -18.16 -16.88
N ASN A 405 -8.18 -18.45 -17.84
CA ASN A 405 -9.24 -17.54 -18.28
C ASN A 405 -10.37 -17.56 -17.23
N VAL A 406 -10.14 -16.84 -16.13
CA VAL A 406 -11.05 -16.68 -14.99
C VAL A 406 -12.40 -16.17 -15.47
N LEU A 407 -12.42 -15.23 -16.43
CA LEU A 407 -13.66 -14.73 -17.00
C LEU A 407 -14.47 -15.83 -17.70
N ALA A 408 -13.84 -16.70 -18.50
CA ALA A 408 -14.53 -17.83 -19.12
C ALA A 408 -15.08 -18.82 -18.10
N VAL A 409 -14.36 -19.08 -17.00
CA VAL A 409 -14.84 -19.94 -15.90
C VAL A 409 -16.02 -19.30 -15.16
N HIS A 410 -15.87 -18.03 -14.76
CA HIS A 410 -16.86 -17.27 -14.01
C HIS A 410 -18.15 -16.95 -14.79
N ARG A 411 -18.07 -16.96 -16.13
CA ARG A 411 -19.21 -16.75 -17.04
C ARG A 411 -19.69 -18.04 -17.73
N ASN A 412 -19.21 -19.22 -17.32
CA ASN A 412 -19.59 -20.49 -17.96
C ASN A 412 -21.05 -20.87 -17.60
N PRO A 413 -21.99 -20.93 -18.56
CA PRO A 413 -23.40 -21.24 -18.28
C PRO A 413 -23.62 -22.68 -17.77
N LYS A 414 -22.64 -23.58 -17.92
CA LYS A 414 -22.69 -24.94 -17.35
C LYS A 414 -22.32 -24.98 -15.85
N VAL A 415 -21.82 -23.88 -15.30
CA VAL A 415 -21.31 -23.76 -13.93
C VAL A 415 -22.07 -22.68 -13.15
N TRP A 416 -22.48 -21.61 -13.84
CA TRP A 416 -23.17 -20.46 -13.29
C TRP A 416 -24.50 -20.25 -14.03
N PRO A 417 -25.66 -20.53 -13.40
CA PRO A 417 -26.97 -20.22 -13.98
C PRO A 417 -27.11 -18.72 -14.26
N GLU A 418 -27.64 -18.34 -15.42
CA GLU A 418 -27.77 -16.93 -15.83
C GLU A 418 -26.45 -16.13 -15.64
N PRO A 419 -25.34 -16.57 -16.25
CA PRO A 419 -23.99 -16.17 -15.85
C PRO A 419 -23.70 -14.68 -16.02
N ASP A 420 -24.40 -13.99 -16.92
CA ASP A 420 -24.16 -12.59 -17.22
C ASP A 420 -25.00 -11.61 -16.39
N LYS A 421 -25.97 -12.09 -15.61
CA LYS A 421 -26.73 -11.25 -14.67
C LYS A 421 -25.96 -11.02 -13.36
N PHE A 422 -26.08 -9.82 -12.82
CA PHE A 422 -25.64 -9.46 -11.47
C PHE A 422 -26.68 -9.91 -10.44
N ILE A 423 -26.36 -10.96 -9.69
CA ILE A 423 -27.23 -11.50 -8.63
C ILE A 423 -26.34 -11.82 -7.41
N PRO A 424 -26.12 -10.85 -6.48
CA PRO A 424 -25.34 -11.07 -5.26
C PRO A 424 -25.84 -12.25 -4.42
N GLU A 425 -27.14 -12.54 -4.44
CA GLU A 425 -27.76 -13.62 -3.67
C GLU A 425 -27.12 -15.00 -3.91
N ARG A 426 -26.46 -15.23 -5.06
CA ARG A 426 -25.64 -16.43 -5.33
C ARG A 426 -24.60 -16.71 -4.25
N PHE A 427 -24.04 -15.66 -3.64
CA PHE A 427 -22.94 -15.77 -2.67
C PHE A 427 -23.40 -15.73 -1.22
N MET A 428 -24.64 -15.35 -0.92
CA MET A 428 -25.14 -15.19 0.46
C MET A 428 -24.91 -16.44 1.32
N GLN A 429 -25.27 -17.63 0.81
CA GLN A 429 -25.03 -18.87 1.54
C GLN A 429 -23.53 -19.10 1.81
N SER A 430 -22.66 -18.83 0.82
CA SER A 430 -21.20 -19.00 0.95
C SER A 430 -20.54 -18.02 1.93
N VAL A 431 -21.12 -16.84 2.08
CA VAL A 431 -20.62 -15.80 3.01
C VAL A 431 -21.09 -16.08 4.43
N GLN A 432 -22.33 -16.55 4.60
CA GLN A 432 -22.91 -16.83 5.92
C GLN A 432 -22.49 -18.19 6.51
N HIS A 433 -22.23 -19.21 5.67
CA HIS A 433 -22.01 -20.60 6.12
C HIS A 433 -20.66 -21.19 5.67
N GLY A 434 -19.80 -20.41 5.02
CA GLY A 434 -18.56 -20.87 4.42
C GLY A 434 -18.74 -21.45 3.00
N GLU A 435 -17.63 -21.65 2.29
CA GLU A 435 -17.67 -21.99 0.87
C GLU A 435 -17.98 -23.46 0.57
N SER A 436 -18.73 -23.70 -0.51
CA SER A 436 -18.99 -25.04 -1.06
C SER A 436 -17.73 -25.67 -1.65
N LYS A 437 -17.62 -27.00 -1.61
CA LYS A 437 -16.44 -27.79 -2.07
C LYS A 437 -15.96 -27.59 -3.53
N ASP A 438 -16.66 -26.82 -4.36
CA ASP A 438 -16.27 -26.50 -5.74
C ASP A 438 -15.22 -25.37 -5.79
N GLU A 439 -14.07 -25.54 -5.12
CA GLU A 439 -13.00 -24.53 -4.97
C GLU A 439 -12.59 -23.87 -6.31
N PHE A 440 -12.69 -24.61 -7.42
CA PHE A 440 -12.23 -24.17 -8.74
C PHE A 440 -13.27 -23.44 -9.61
N LYS A 441 -14.52 -23.21 -9.12
CA LYS A 441 -15.55 -22.46 -9.89
C LYS A 441 -15.50 -20.94 -9.70
N PHE A 442 -14.95 -20.48 -8.58
CA PHE A 442 -14.80 -19.08 -8.21
C PHE A 442 -13.38 -18.82 -7.71
N ILE A 443 -12.54 -18.19 -8.54
CA ILE A 443 -11.09 -18.04 -8.30
C ILE A 443 -10.57 -16.63 -8.64
N PRO A 444 -11.24 -15.52 -8.24
CA PRO A 444 -10.78 -14.17 -8.56
C PRO A 444 -9.39 -13.85 -8.00
N PHE A 445 -8.99 -14.53 -6.92
CA PHE A 445 -7.68 -14.43 -6.28
C PHE A 445 -6.70 -15.52 -6.74
N GLY A 446 -7.09 -16.40 -7.66
CA GLY A 446 -6.33 -17.59 -8.04
C GLY A 446 -6.44 -18.72 -7.01
N THR A 447 -5.58 -19.74 -7.14
CA THR A 447 -5.54 -20.93 -6.25
C THR A 447 -4.11 -21.48 -6.16
N GLY A 448 -3.89 -22.46 -5.28
CA GLY A 448 -2.60 -23.12 -5.07
C GLY A 448 -1.49 -22.19 -4.61
N ARG A 449 -0.22 -22.58 -4.83
CA ARG A 449 0.96 -21.85 -4.32
C ARG A 449 1.05 -20.38 -4.78
N ARG A 450 0.43 -20.03 -5.91
CA ARG A 450 0.48 -18.68 -6.50
C ARG A 450 -0.81 -17.87 -6.28
N GLY A 451 -1.82 -18.40 -5.57
CA GLY A 451 -3.01 -17.65 -5.15
C GLY A 451 -2.65 -16.39 -4.33
N CYS A 452 -3.49 -15.36 -4.39
CA CYS A 452 -3.19 -14.04 -3.86
C CYS A 452 -2.97 -14.07 -2.33
N PRO A 453 -1.86 -13.52 -1.79
CA PRO A 453 -1.72 -13.37 -0.34
C PRO A 453 -2.59 -12.22 0.21
N GLY A 454 -3.03 -11.30 -0.65
CA GLY A 454 -3.77 -10.08 -0.27
C GLY A 454 -5.29 -10.23 -0.23
N GLU A 455 -5.83 -11.43 -0.42
CA GLU A 455 -7.29 -11.68 -0.45
C GLU A 455 -8.01 -11.15 0.79
N GLY A 456 -7.54 -11.49 1.99
CA GLY A 456 -8.13 -10.99 3.25
C GLY A 456 -8.06 -9.47 3.37
N LEU A 457 -6.95 -8.84 2.94
CA LEU A 457 -6.83 -7.38 2.93
C LEU A 457 -7.79 -6.73 1.93
N ALA A 458 -7.92 -7.31 0.73
CA ALA A 458 -8.82 -6.85 -0.30
C ALA A 458 -10.28 -6.93 0.17
N MET A 459 -10.73 -8.09 0.66
CA MET A 459 -12.12 -8.26 1.11
C MET A 459 -12.48 -7.33 2.27
N LEU A 460 -11.60 -7.13 3.25
CA LEU A 460 -11.80 -6.14 4.33
C LEU A 460 -11.90 -4.71 3.77
N THR A 461 -10.94 -4.30 2.95
CA THR A 461 -10.86 -2.93 2.40
C THR A 461 -12.04 -2.62 1.47
N LEU A 462 -12.44 -3.57 0.62
CA LEU A 462 -13.56 -3.44 -0.30
C LEU A 462 -14.89 -3.35 0.46
N THR A 463 -15.11 -4.20 1.46
CA THR A 463 -16.36 -4.21 2.25
C THR A 463 -16.50 -2.91 3.06
N LEU A 464 -15.42 -2.48 3.72
CA LEU A 464 -15.40 -1.22 4.49
C LEU A 464 -15.63 0.00 3.59
N ALA A 465 -14.93 0.07 2.45
CA ALA A 465 -15.04 1.19 1.52
C ALA A 465 -16.44 1.26 0.88
N LEU A 466 -16.91 0.15 0.29
CA LEU A 466 -18.21 0.10 -0.39
C LEU A 466 -19.36 0.38 0.59
N GLY A 467 -19.39 -0.32 1.73
CA GLY A 467 -20.39 -0.09 2.77
C GLY A 467 -20.39 1.37 3.24
N SER A 468 -19.22 1.97 3.46
CA SER A 468 -19.11 3.35 3.92
C SER A 468 -19.58 4.38 2.88
N LEU A 469 -19.30 4.14 1.60
CA LEU A 469 -19.75 5.00 0.50
C LEU A 469 -21.28 5.01 0.41
N LEU A 470 -21.93 3.85 0.48
CA LEU A 470 -23.39 3.73 0.46
C LEU A 470 -24.04 4.24 1.77
N ARG A 471 -23.40 4.04 2.92
CA ARG A 471 -23.89 4.53 4.22
C ARG A 471 -23.84 6.06 4.31
N CYS A 472 -22.80 6.69 3.77
CA CYS A 472 -22.56 8.13 3.92
C CYS A 472 -23.13 9.00 2.79
N PHE A 473 -23.27 8.46 1.57
CA PHE A 473 -23.65 9.23 0.39
C PHE A 473 -24.77 8.54 -0.41
N GLU A 474 -25.61 9.36 -1.01
CA GLU A 474 -26.54 9.00 -2.06
C GLU A 474 -25.82 9.12 -3.40
N TRP A 475 -26.06 8.15 -4.28
CA TRP A 475 -25.36 7.98 -5.54
C TRP A 475 -26.35 7.92 -6.67
N GLU A 476 -26.22 8.86 -7.60
CA GLU A 476 -27.08 9.05 -8.76
C GLU A 476 -26.22 8.99 -10.02
N LYS A 477 -26.84 8.66 -11.16
CA LYS A 477 -26.17 8.79 -12.46
C LYS A 477 -26.09 10.26 -12.87
N ILE A 478 -25.27 10.58 -13.87
CA ILE A 478 -25.20 11.94 -14.46
C ILE A 478 -26.32 12.14 -15.50
N GLU A 479 -26.69 11.06 -16.19
CA GLU A 479 -27.72 10.96 -17.21
C GLU A 479 -28.57 9.72 -16.89
N ASP A 480 -29.86 9.69 -17.28
CA ASP A 480 -30.75 8.57 -16.93
C ASP A 480 -30.36 7.23 -17.58
N GLU A 481 -29.57 7.28 -18.67
CA GLU A 481 -29.03 6.14 -19.42
C GLU A 481 -28.27 5.12 -18.55
N PRO A 482 -28.20 3.83 -18.93
CA PRO A 482 -27.36 2.86 -18.24
C PRO A 482 -25.89 3.31 -18.16
N ILE A 483 -25.25 3.12 -17.00
CA ILE A 483 -23.80 3.28 -16.86
C ILE A 483 -23.12 2.36 -17.86
N ASP A 484 -22.23 2.92 -18.68
CA ASP A 484 -21.49 2.19 -19.70
C ASP A 484 -20.63 1.07 -19.07
N MET A 485 -20.81 -0.17 -19.53
CA MET A 485 -20.12 -1.37 -19.03
C MET A 485 -19.05 -1.89 -20.00
N SER A 486 -18.62 -1.08 -20.97
CA SER A 486 -17.49 -1.35 -21.86
C SER A 486 -16.18 -1.60 -21.11
N GLU A 487 -15.35 -2.47 -21.68
CA GLU A 487 -14.09 -2.95 -21.10
C GLU A 487 -12.92 -2.49 -21.96
N ALA A 488 -11.93 -1.81 -21.36
CA ALA A 488 -10.74 -1.41 -22.09
C ALA A 488 -9.96 -2.64 -22.59
N ASN A 489 -9.41 -2.57 -23.80
CA ASN A 489 -8.55 -3.61 -24.35
C ASN A 489 -7.15 -3.57 -23.70
N GLN A 490 -7.07 -4.06 -22.46
CA GLN A 490 -5.88 -4.11 -21.62
C GLN A 490 -5.79 -5.44 -20.85
N PHE A 491 -4.68 -5.65 -20.15
CA PHE A 491 -4.45 -6.86 -19.33
C PHE A 491 -5.30 -6.91 -18.06
N PHE A 492 -5.50 -5.76 -17.41
CA PHE A 492 -6.44 -5.62 -16.30
C PHE A 492 -7.83 -5.29 -16.85
N MET A 493 -8.88 -5.77 -16.18
CA MET A 493 -10.27 -5.47 -16.56
C MET A 493 -10.65 -4.06 -16.09
N LEU A 494 -10.18 -3.05 -16.82
CA LEU A 494 -10.58 -1.66 -16.64
C LEU A 494 -11.89 -1.41 -17.40
N LYS A 495 -12.70 -0.46 -16.92
CA LYS A 495 -13.72 0.17 -17.77
C LYS A 495 -13.04 0.92 -18.93
N GLU A 496 -13.69 0.99 -20.09
CA GLU A 496 -13.21 1.84 -21.19
C GLU A 496 -13.37 3.33 -20.85
N LYS A 497 -14.56 3.70 -20.35
CA LYS A 497 -14.85 5.03 -19.77
C LYS A 497 -14.79 4.97 -18.24
N PRO A 498 -14.06 5.87 -17.55
CA PRO A 498 -14.08 5.95 -16.10
C PRO A 498 -15.50 6.13 -15.54
N LEU A 499 -15.77 5.57 -14.36
CA LEU A 499 -17.04 5.82 -13.70
C LEU A 499 -17.10 7.25 -13.14
N GLU A 500 -17.94 8.07 -13.74
CA GLU A 500 -18.37 9.36 -13.19
C GLU A 500 -19.80 9.25 -12.63
N ALA A 501 -20.06 9.77 -11.43
CA ALA A 501 -21.36 9.69 -10.77
C ALA A 501 -21.71 11.00 -10.04
N LEU A 502 -23.00 11.25 -9.80
CA LEU A 502 -23.47 12.29 -8.89
C LEU A 502 -23.44 11.78 -7.45
N CYS A 503 -22.91 12.60 -6.54
CA CYS A 503 -22.70 12.27 -5.13
C CYS A 503 -23.32 13.34 -4.24
N ARG A 504 -24.13 12.92 -3.25
CA ARG A 504 -24.80 13.80 -2.28
C ARG A 504 -24.71 13.21 -0.86
N PRO A 505 -24.27 13.95 0.17
CA PRO A 505 -24.23 13.41 1.54
C PRO A 505 -25.64 13.02 2.05
N ARG A 506 -25.80 11.80 2.58
CA ARG A 506 -27.05 11.37 3.24
C ARG A 506 -27.31 12.26 4.45
N SER A 507 -28.53 12.78 4.59
CA SER A 507 -28.91 13.70 5.68
C SER A 507 -28.58 13.15 7.07
N LYS A 508 -28.88 11.87 7.31
CA LYS A 508 -28.56 11.13 8.54
C LYS A 508 -27.06 11.13 8.90
N MET A 509 -26.16 11.29 7.92
CA MET A 509 -24.70 11.23 8.13
C MET A 509 -24.01 12.60 8.13
N LEU A 510 -24.74 13.70 7.93
CA LEU A 510 -24.16 15.05 7.93
C LEU A 510 -23.51 15.45 9.25
N SER A 511 -24.05 15.02 10.40
CA SER A 511 -23.43 15.24 11.72
C SER A 511 -22.05 14.58 11.80
N VAL A 512 -21.97 13.30 11.41
CA VAL A 512 -20.77 12.45 11.44
C VAL A 512 -19.70 12.94 10.46
N LEU A 513 -20.11 13.32 9.25
CA LEU A 513 -19.21 13.83 8.21
C LEU A 513 -18.62 15.23 8.54
N ARG A 514 -19.33 16.02 9.36
CA ARG A 514 -18.88 17.35 9.83
C ARG A 514 -17.93 17.30 11.02
N GLN A 515 -17.85 16.18 11.75
CA GLN A 515 -16.91 16.03 12.87
C GLN A 515 -15.46 16.13 12.36
N ARG A 516 -14.75 17.17 12.81
CA ARG A 516 -13.31 17.32 12.59
C ARG A 516 -12.54 16.29 13.42
N ARG A 517 -11.24 16.13 13.13
CA ARG A 517 -10.35 15.24 13.88
C ARG A 517 -10.10 15.81 15.29
N ASP A 518 -10.97 15.48 16.23
CA ASP A 518 -10.68 15.60 17.66
C ASP A 518 -9.63 14.54 18.04
N TYR A 519 -8.37 14.83 17.73
CA TYR A 519 -7.22 14.02 18.13
C TYR A 519 -6.92 14.24 19.63
N LEU A 520 -7.85 13.81 20.47
CA LEU A 520 -7.52 13.24 21.78
C LEU A 520 -6.77 11.93 21.55
N VAL A 521 -5.48 12.05 21.20
CA VAL A 521 -4.54 10.94 21.34
C VAL A 521 -4.42 10.68 22.84
N ALA A 522 -5.24 9.77 23.33
CA ALA A 522 -5.11 9.18 24.64
C ALA A 522 -3.81 8.37 24.66
N ILE A 523 -2.68 9.05 24.92
CA ILE A 523 -1.44 8.40 25.32
C ILE A 523 -1.80 7.57 26.55
N PRO A 524 -1.65 6.24 26.55
CA PRO A 524 -1.92 5.44 27.73
C PRO A 524 -0.91 5.86 28.80
N VAL A 525 -1.38 6.63 29.79
CA VAL A 525 -0.61 6.92 31.00
C VAL A 525 -0.38 5.57 31.67
N ALA A 526 0.87 5.08 31.61
CA ALA A 526 1.23 3.81 32.20
C ALA A 526 0.82 3.82 33.68
N ASN A 527 -0.02 2.86 34.08
CA ASN A 527 -0.60 2.82 35.42
C ASN A 527 0.52 2.93 36.48
N PRO A 528 0.53 3.96 37.35
CA PRO A 528 1.65 4.23 38.26
C PRO A 528 2.05 3.07 39.19
N GLU A 529 1.17 2.09 39.38
CA GLU A 529 1.37 0.98 40.31
C GLU A 529 2.24 -0.18 39.76
N ASN A 530 2.48 -0.23 38.45
CA ASN A 530 3.35 -1.26 37.86
C ASN A 530 4.84 -0.98 38.16
N LYS A 531 5.30 -1.45 39.33
CA LYS A 531 6.70 -1.43 39.77
C LYS A 531 7.61 -2.20 38.81
N ILE A 532 8.16 -1.50 37.81
CA ILE A 532 9.27 -2.01 36.99
C ILE A 532 10.47 -2.28 37.92
N GLN A 533 10.82 -3.56 38.10
CA GLN A 533 12.04 -3.94 38.81
C GLN A 533 13.26 -3.68 37.92
N THR A 534 13.86 -2.49 38.03
CA THR A 534 15.18 -2.22 37.46
C THR A 534 16.24 -3.03 38.20
N LYS A 535 16.62 -4.19 37.63
CA LYS A 535 17.80 -4.96 38.06
C LYS A 535 19.08 -4.18 37.73
N THR A 536 19.48 -3.29 38.63
CA THR A 536 20.79 -2.61 38.59
C THR A 536 21.89 -3.65 38.81
N LEU A 537 22.63 -3.96 37.75
CA LEU A 537 23.72 -4.92 37.77
C LEU A 537 24.98 -4.25 38.38
N PHE A 538 25.14 -4.40 39.70
CA PHE A 538 26.36 -3.99 40.39
C PHE A 538 27.52 -4.94 40.05
N LEU A 539 28.59 -4.40 39.48
CA LEU A 539 29.89 -5.07 39.37
C LEU A 539 30.81 -4.57 40.51
N PRO A 540 31.23 -5.43 41.45
CA PRO A 540 32.16 -5.03 42.50
C PRO A 540 33.61 -5.02 42.00
N LEU A 541 34.40 -4.04 42.45
CA LEU A 541 35.84 -4.00 42.29
C LEU A 541 36.52 -4.83 43.41
N TRP A 542 37.37 -5.79 43.05
CA TRP A 542 38.37 -6.40 43.94
C TRP A 542 39.73 -6.50 43.21
N PHE A 543 40.81 -6.59 43.98
CA PHE A 543 42.19 -6.32 43.55
C PHE A 543 43.08 -7.58 43.49
N SER A 544 44.36 -7.40 43.08
CA SER A 544 45.48 -8.37 43.00
C SER A 544 45.49 -9.24 41.72
N SER A 545 46.40 -9.01 40.74
CA SER A 545 47.86 -9.33 40.65
C SER A 545 48.09 -10.73 40.02
N LEU A 546 49.10 -11.03 39.18
CA LEU A 546 50.48 -10.55 39.00
C LEU A 546 51.00 -10.63 37.53
N PHE A 547 52.13 -9.96 37.25
CA PHE A 547 53.19 -10.18 36.22
C PHE A 547 52.95 -10.20 34.67
N CYS A 548 53.62 -9.24 34.01
CA CYS A 548 54.41 -9.25 32.75
C CYS A 548 54.04 -10.11 31.50
N SER A 549 53.64 -9.42 30.42
CA SER A 549 54.47 -9.02 29.23
C SER A 549 55.67 -9.87 28.75
N PRO A 550 56.10 -9.80 27.44
CA PRO A 550 55.39 -9.46 26.18
C PRO A 550 55.89 -10.26 24.89
N ILE A 551 55.54 -9.81 23.66
CA ILE A 551 56.17 -10.13 22.32
C ILE A 551 55.85 -11.57 21.77
N SER A 552 55.71 -11.93 20.47
CA SER A 552 55.72 -11.32 19.10
C SER A 552 54.67 -12.07 18.21
N SER A 553 53.91 -11.45 17.28
CA SER A 553 54.19 -11.19 15.83
C SER A 553 54.13 -12.35 14.81
N ARG A 554 53.66 -12.03 13.57
CA ARG A 554 53.76 -12.73 12.24
C ARG A 554 52.81 -13.89 11.82
N SER A 555 51.93 -13.54 10.86
CA SER A 555 51.60 -14.17 9.55
C SER A 555 51.33 -15.69 9.35
N SER A 556 50.14 -15.96 8.78
CA SER A 556 49.74 -16.88 7.66
C SER A 556 50.80 -17.70 6.88
N PRO A 557 50.46 -18.86 6.23
CA PRO A 557 49.16 -19.16 5.58
C PRO A 557 48.59 -20.61 5.66
N LEU A 558 47.50 -20.88 4.91
CA LEU A 558 46.86 -22.18 4.60
C LEU A 558 47.77 -23.10 3.72
N PRO A 559 47.55 -24.44 3.65
CA PRO A 559 46.70 -24.98 2.55
C PRO A 559 45.98 -26.35 2.73
N HIS A 560 44.99 -26.58 1.85
CA HIS A 560 44.54 -27.85 1.20
C HIS A 560 43.66 -28.96 1.86
N ARG A 561 42.46 -29.13 1.23
CA ARG A 561 41.85 -30.34 0.62
C ARG A 561 41.30 -31.52 1.45
N ASP A 562 39.96 -31.68 1.39
CA ASP A 562 39.18 -32.75 0.69
C ASP A 562 39.41 -34.28 0.99
N PRO A 563 38.42 -35.18 0.72
CA PRO A 563 37.04 -35.26 1.26
C PRO A 563 36.63 -36.74 1.63
N LEU A 564 35.31 -37.07 1.58
CA LEU A 564 34.67 -38.43 1.58
C LEU A 564 34.22 -39.00 2.98
N PRO A 565 33.43 -40.12 3.10
CA PRO A 565 31.98 -39.97 3.35
C PRO A 565 31.29 -41.06 4.25
N HIS A 566 29.95 -41.08 4.20
CA HIS A 566 29.03 -42.24 4.40
C HIS A 566 28.65 -42.77 5.82
N ARG A 567 27.32 -42.87 6.03
CA ARG A 567 26.52 -44.03 6.54
C ARG A 567 26.74 -44.53 7.98
N ASP A 568 25.78 -45.19 8.65
CA ASP A 568 24.31 -45.31 8.52
C ASP A 568 23.78 -45.82 9.90
N HIS A 569 22.44 -45.97 10.04
CA HIS A 569 21.73 -46.82 11.03
C HIS A 569 21.49 -46.25 12.47
N LEU A 570 20.21 -46.14 12.94
CA LEU A 570 19.37 -47.12 13.71
C LEU A 570 19.76 -47.22 15.22
N LEU A 571 18.87 -47.32 16.23
CA LEU A 571 17.40 -47.48 16.33
C LEU A 571 16.82 -47.06 17.72
N HIS A 572 15.50 -46.80 17.74
CA HIS A 572 14.52 -47.07 18.83
C HIS A 572 14.42 -46.31 20.19
N ARG A 573 13.14 -45.96 20.48
CA ARG A 573 12.35 -46.13 21.73
C ARG A 573 12.33 -45.07 22.87
N ASP A 574 11.27 -44.26 22.80
CA ASP A 574 10.11 -44.25 23.72
C ASP A 574 10.21 -43.59 25.13
N PRO A 575 9.06 -43.16 25.73
CA PRO A 575 9.02 -42.04 26.69
C PRO A 575 8.46 -42.40 28.09
N LEU A 576 8.38 -41.41 29.00
CA LEU A 576 7.21 -41.08 29.87
C LEU A 576 7.57 -40.07 30.99
N LEU A 577 6.64 -39.14 31.32
CA LEU A 577 6.15 -38.77 32.68
C LEU A 577 5.48 -37.38 32.71
N SER A 578 4.71 -37.07 33.76
CA SER A 578 3.68 -36.02 33.74
C SER A 578 3.20 -35.51 35.12
N PHE A 579 2.76 -34.23 35.19
CA PHE A 579 1.92 -33.59 36.25
C PHE A 579 2.56 -33.45 37.67
N PRO A 580 1.94 -32.73 38.66
CA PRO A 580 0.68 -31.97 38.70
C PRO A 580 0.79 -30.49 39.22
N SER A 581 -0.33 -29.89 39.65
CA SER A 581 -0.53 -28.49 40.08
C SER A 581 -1.21 -28.33 41.47
N SER A 582 -1.16 -27.14 42.10
CA SER A 582 -1.96 -26.76 43.30
C SER A 582 -2.07 -25.22 43.52
N SER A 583 -2.78 -24.74 44.56
CA SER A 583 -3.48 -23.42 44.55
C SER A 583 -3.71 -22.65 45.88
N ALA A 584 -3.77 -21.30 45.78
CA ALA A 584 -4.66 -20.32 46.46
C ALA A 584 -4.58 -19.95 47.99
N SER A 585 -5.06 -18.72 48.30
CA SER A 585 -5.34 -18.01 49.60
C SER A 585 -4.43 -16.77 49.88
N ALA A 586 -4.74 -15.76 50.74
CA ALA A 586 -5.96 -15.04 51.19
C ALA A 586 -5.51 -13.74 51.97
N THR A 587 -6.41 -12.89 52.51
CA THR A 587 -6.13 -11.53 53.09
C THR A 587 -6.75 -11.38 54.53
N PRO A 588 -6.96 -10.22 55.26
CA PRO A 588 -6.92 -8.75 54.94
C PRO A 588 -5.94 -7.77 55.71
N PRO A 589 -6.27 -6.96 56.77
CA PRO A 589 -5.98 -5.49 56.73
C PRO A 589 -5.35 -4.79 57.98
N ILE A 590 -5.08 -3.47 57.89
CA ILE A 590 -4.97 -2.47 58.99
C ILE A 590 -5.27 -1.03 58.47
N HIS A 591 -5.80 -0.13 59.32
CA HIS A 591 -6.09 1.29 59.03
C HIS A 591 -5.03 2.26 59.61
N ALA A 592 -4.80 3.40 58.96
CA ALA A 592 -4.32 4.65 59.58
C ALA A 592 -4.61 5.88 58.68
N SER A 593 -4.85 7.06 59.28
CA SER A 593 -5.14 8.32 58.56
C SER A 593 -4.52 9.53 59.27
N VAL A 594 -3.71 10.34 58.58
CA VAL A 594 -3.12 11.59 59.10
C VAL A 594 -3.03 12.65 58.00
N LEU A 595 -3.32 13.91 58.33
CA LEU A 595 -3.20 15.09 57.47
C LEU A 595 -1.75 15.62 57.42
N ALA A 596 -1.22 15.93 56.24
CA ALA A 596 -0.03 16.78 56.09
C ALA A 596 0.13 17.43 54.70
N THR A 597 0.34 18.74 54.69
CA THR A 597 0.86 19.57 53.58
C THR A 597 1.70 20.70 54.20
N PRO A 598 2.65 21.37 53.50
CA PRO A 598 2.99 21.29 52.07
C PRO A 598 4.53 21.13 51.84
N LEU A 599 5.05 21.66 50.71
CA LEU A 599 6.46 21.92 50.36
C LEU A 599 7.33 20.73 49.88
N ILE A 600 7.32 20.48 48.57
CA ILE A 600 8.37 19.72 47.86
C ILE A 600 9.04 20.61 46.81
N ARG A 601 10.38 20.72 46.87
CA ARG A 601 11.20 21.52 45.94
C ARG A 601 11.25 20.89 44.54
N LEU A 602 10.82 21.62 43.51
CA LEU A 602 10.75 21.11 42.14
C LEU A 602 12.14 21.05 41.45
N ARG A 603 12.89 19.97 41.63
CA ARG A 603 14.22 19.76 41.00
C ARG A 603 14.21 18.69 39.89
N ARG A 604 13.20 18.73 38.99
CA ARG A 604 13.05 17.73 37.90
C ARG A 604 12.49 18.20 36.54
N ARG A 605 12.31 19.50 36.30
CA ARG A 605 11.91 20.05 34.97
C ARG A 605 13.06 20.81 34.30
N LEU A 606 13.92 20.10 33.58
CA LEU A 606 14.96 20.71 32.71
C LEU A 606 15.28 19.90 31.43
N LEU A 607 14.62 18.75 31.20
CA LEU A 607 14.90 17.89 30.04
C LEU A 607 13.96 18.13 28.84
N LEU A 608 12.80 18.77 29.05
CA LEU A 608 11.72 18.85 28.05
C LEU A 608 11.97 19.88 26.94
N LEU A 609 12.82 20.89 27.16
CA LEU A 609 13.11 21.95 26.18
C LEU A 609 14.04 21.52 25.03
N ARG A 610 14.37 20.22 24.90
CA ARG A 610 15.09 19.65 23.75
C ARG A 610 14.21 18.87 22.77
N LEU A 611 12.89 18.76 23.00
CA LEU A 611 11.98 17.90 22.21
C LEU A 611 10.80 18.64 21.58
N GLY A 612 11.07 19.75 20.89
CA GLY A 612 10.33 20.22 19.69
C GLY A 612 8.83 20.57 19.78
N TRP A 613 8.17 20.43 20.93
CA TRP A 613 6.73 20.64 21.09
C TRP A 613 6.42 21.73 22.14
N PRO A 614 5.37 22.55 21.96
CA PRO A 614 4.95 23.51 22.97
C PRO A 614 4.40 22.79 24.22
N PRO A 615 4.71 23.26 25.44
CA PRO A 615 4.29 22.59 26.67
C PRO A 615 2.79 22.81 26.94
N ARG A 616 2.00 21.74 26.96
CA ARG A 616 0.64 21.76 27.54
C ARG A 616 0.73 21.90 29.05
N LEU A 617 -0.08 22.80 29.62
CA LEU A 617 -0.20 23.01 31.07
C LEU A 617 -1.69 22.98 31.44
N ARG A 618 -2.11 21.85 32.04
CA ARG A 618 -3.45 21.66 32.59
C ARG A 618 -3.43 22.10 34.05
N LEU A 619 -4.31 23.04 34.41
CA LEU A 619 -4.44 23.56 35.76
C LEU A 619 -5.89 23.35 36.21
N VAL A 620 -6.04 22.77 37.41
CA VAL A 620 -7.32 22.57 38.08
C VAL A 620 -7.24 23.37 39.38
N THR A 621 -7.95 24.50 39.42
CA THR A 621 -7.86 25.48 40.51
C THR A 621 -9.26 25.98 40.86
N ALA A 622 -9.83 25.49 41.96
CA ALA A 622 -11.18 25.82 42.41
C ALA A 622 -11.34 27.25 42.98
N THR A 623 -10.34 28.12 42.79
CA THR A 623 -10.31 29.52 43.23
C THR A 623 -9.42 30.33 42.28
N PRO A 624 -9.71 31.63 42.02
CA PRO A 624 -8.92 32.48 41.14
C PRO A 624 -7.57 32.89 41.76
N THR A 625 -6.61 31.96 41.81
CA THR A 625 -5.23 32.25 42.21
C THR A 625 -4.45 32.82 41.02
N PRO A 626 -3.78 33.98 41.14
CA PRO A 626 -3.00 34.54 40.04
C PRO A 626 -1.80 33.65 39.71
N ILE A 627 -1.63 33.35 38.41
CA ILE A 627 -0.59 32.41 37.95
C ILE A 627 0.62 33.21 37.48
N SER A 628 1.76 33.08 38.18
CA SER A 628 3.03 33.72 37.82
C SER A 628 3.95 32.80 37.02
N PHE A 629 4.26 33.18 35.78
CA PHE A 629 5.22 32.49 34.91
C PHE A 629 6.60 33.16 34.97
N LEU A 630 7.65 32.35 35.13
CA LEU A 630 9.05 32.81 35.14
C LEU A 630 9.80 32.29 33.91
N ILE A 631 10.14 33.18 32.98
CA ILE A 631 10.85 32.82 31.73
C ILE A 631 12.32 33.22 31.85
N TRP A 632 13.22 32.29 31.50
CA TRP A 632 14.67 32.47 31.44
C TRP A 632 15.19 32.31 30.01
N ASP A 633 16.30 32.99 29.72
CA ASP A 633 16.94 33.08 28.41
C ASP A 633 17.35 31.71 27.83
N LEU A 634 16.88 31.40 26.61
CA LEU A 634 17.27 30.21 25.83
C LEU A 634 18.56 30.50 25.06
N GLY A 635 19.63 30.78 25.82
CA GLY A 635 20.90 31.25 25.28
C GLY A 635 21.47 30.35 24.18
N ARG A 636 21.50 30.89 22.95
CA ARG A 636 22.30 30.34 21.85
C ARG A 636 23.71 30.88 21.91
N GLU A 637 24.70 30.00 21.70
CA GLU A 637 26.01 30.44 21.23
C GLU A 637 25.85 31.11 19.85
N VAL A 638 26.72 32.08 19.54
CA VAL A 638 26.70 32.93 18.32
C VAL A 638 25.70 34.10 18.31
N GLY A 639 25.99 35.11 19.13
CA GLY A 639 26.46 36.38 18.53
C GLY A 639 25.47 37.52 18.24
N ARG A 640 24.15 37.36 18.41
CA ARG A 640 23.19 38.50 18.39
C ARG A 640 22.06 38.30 19.43
N PRO A 641 21.63 39.36 20.14
CA PRO A 641 20.45 39.30 21.00
C PRO A 641 19.15 39.43 20.20
N PRO A 642 18.03 38.84 20.65
CA PRO A 642 16.71 39.09 20.08
C PRO A 642 16.21 40.49 20.45
N THR A 643 15.56 41.18 19.52
CA THR A 643 15.04 42.55 19.70
C THR A 643 13.56 42.60 20.07
N ALA A 644 12.75 41.61 19.67
CA ALA A 644 11.37 41.47 20.12
C ALA A 644 10.97 40.00 20.29
N LEU A 645 10.45 39.68 21.48
CA LEU A 645 9.74 38.43 21.77
C LEU A 645 8.24 38.73 21.83
N GLU A 646 7.45 38.05 21.00
CA GLU A 646 5.98 38.08 21.06
C GLU A 646 5.47 36.79 21.72
N LEU A 647 4.70 36.94 22.80
CA LEU A 647 3.99 35.84 23.44
C LEU A 647 2.53 35.84 23.01
N TYR A 648 1.99 34.65 22.76
CA TYR A 648 0.60 34.42 22.41
C TYR A 648 0.02 33.36 23.36
N LEU A 649 -0.88 33.79 24.23
CA LEU A 649 -1.66 32.93 25.13
C LEU A 649 -2.99 32.58 24.47
N TYR A 650 -3.42 31.33 24.63
CA TYR A 650 -4.76 30.87 24.28
C TYR A 650 -5.35 30.10 25.47
N PHE A 651 -6.61 30.38 25.76
CA PHE A 651 -7.39 29.75 26.82
C PHE A 651 -8.39 28.77 26.21
N HIS A 652 -8.62 27.66 26.89
CA HIS A 652 -9.71 26.75 26.58
C HIS A 652 -10.40 26.38 27.89
N THR A 653 -11.60 26.95 28.10
CA THR A 653 -12.41 26.74 29.30
C THR A 653 -13.55 25.78 28.99
N LYS A 654 -13.97 25.03 30.00
CA LYS A 654 -15.09 24.09 29.90
C LYS A 654 -16.02 24.27 31.10
N ASP A 655 -17.30 24.50 30.81
CA ASP A 655 -18.35 24.75 31.79
C ASP A 655 -19.11 23.45 32.14
N HIS A 656 -19.85 23.45 33.25
CA HIS A 656 -20.59 22.30 33.80
C HIS A 656 -21.56 21.67 32.79
N ASP A 657 -22.24 22.48 31.97
CA ASP A 657 -23.19 22.02 30.94
C ASP A 657 -22.50 21.41 29.70
N GLY A 658 -21.16 21.34 29.68
CA GLY A 658 -20.38 20.81 28.56
C GLY A 658 -20.33 21.74 27.34
N VAL A 659 -20.85 22.97 27.45
CA VAL A 659 -20.79 24.01 26.41
C VAL A 659 -19.37 24.56 26.33
N THR A 660 -18.73 24.39 25.17
CA THR A 660 -17.36 24.86 24.93
C THR A 660 -17.34 26.34 24.55
N PHE A 661 -17.09 27.22 25.52
CA PHE A 661 -16.84 28.64 25.24
C PHE A 661 -15.40 28.85 24.73
N LEU A 662 -15.28 29.46 23.55
CA LEU A 662 -13.98 29.78 22.94
C LEU A 662 -13.66 31.29 23.08
N ASP A 663 -13.43 31.76 24.31
CA ASP A 663 -12.90 33.13 24.51
C ASP A 663 -11.40 33.18 24.19
N SER A 664 -11.07 33.46 22.94
CA SER A 664 -9.70 33.55 22.44
C SER A 664 -9.05 34.90 22.77
N ARG A 665 -8.86 35.21 24.07
CA ARG A 665 -8.06 36.36 24.51
C ARG A 665 -6.58 36.20 24.18
N VAL A 666 -6.15 36.83 23.09
CA VAL A 666 -4.73 36.95 22.72
C VAL A 666 -4.13 38.18 23.40
N GLU A 667 -3.47 38.00 24.54
CA GLU A 667 -2.60 39.03 25.11
C GLU A 667 -1.24 39.04 24.41
N LYS A 668 -1.05 40.01 23.49
CA LYS A 668 0.25 40.28 22.89
C LYS A 668 1.16 40.99 23.90
N ILE A 669 2.18 40.29 24.38
CA ILE A 669 3.22 40.85 25.24
C ILE A 669 4.51 40.96 24.44
N THR A 670 4.96 42.20 24.18
CA THR A 670 6.22 42.52 23.51
C THR A 670 7.32 42.74 24.54
N VAL A 671 8.32 41.86 24.61
CA VAL A 671 9.44 42.01 25.55
C VAL A 671 10.65 42.65 24.87
N ILE A 672 11.13 43.75 25.43
CA ILE A 672 12.36 44.45 25.02
C ILE A 672 13.38 44.40 26.17
N GLN A 673 14.53 43.76 25.92
CA GLN A 673 15.75 43.80 26.75
C GLN A 673 15.61 43.61 28.27
N ARG A 674 14.97 42.52 28.75
CA ARG A 674 15.09 42.08 30.15
C ARG A 674 15.38 40.57 30.25
N ARG A 675 16.40 40.21 31.05
CA ARG A 675 16.86 38.81 31.30
C ARG A 675 15.93 37.97 32.21
N ARG A 676 14.82 38.55 32.68
CA ARG A 676 13.77 37.91 33.47
C ARG A 676 12.46 38.54 33.04
N ILE A 677 11.49 37.70 32.66
CA ILE A 677 10.11 38.09 32.42
C ILE A 677 9.27 37.36 33.46
N GLU A 678 8.36 38.08 34.09
CA GLU A 678 7.52 37.59 35.17
C GLU A 678 6.09 38.03 34.87
N LEU A 679 5.27 37.08 34.42
CA LEU A 679 3.91 37.35 33.93
C LEU A 679 2.91 36.82 34.94
N THR A 680 2.09 37.71 35.49
CA THR A 680 1.06 37.35 36.47
C THR A 680 -0.31 37.56 35.84
N LEU A 681 -0.99 36.46 35.51
CA LEU A 681 -2.34 36.50 34.92
C LEU A 681 -3.38 36.39 36.03
N SER A 682 -4.39 37.27 35.98
CA SER A 682 -5.61 37.18 36.79
C SER A 682 -6.71 36.55 35.95
N LEU A 683 -7.29 35.45 36.41
CA LEU A 683 -8.44 34.81 35.79
C LEU A 683 -9.74 35.53 36.23
N PRO A 684 -10.81 35.54 35.42
CA PRO A 684 -12.10 36.12 35.80
C PRO A 684 -12.75 35.33 36.95
N ASP A 685 -13.56 36.01 37.77
CA ASP A 685 -14.21 35.46 38.97
C ASP A 685 -15.33 34.43 38.71
N THR A 686 -15.53 34.02 37.46
CA THR A 686 -16.46 32.94 37.09
C THR A 686 -15.92 31.58 37.55
N PRO A 687 -16.74 30.69 38.16
CA PRO A 687 -16.33 29.33 38.45
C PRO A 687 -16.08 28.56 37.15
N ILE A 688 -14.94 27.90 37.03
CA ILE A 688 -14.55 27.10 35.85
C ILE A 688 -13.90 25.81 36.35
N ASP A 689 -14.48 24.65 36.02
CA ASP A 689 -13.97 23.33 36.46
C ASP A 689 -12.60 22.99 35.86
N GLU A 690 -12.45 23.19 34.55
CA GLU A 690 -11.21 22.91 33.83
C GLU A 690 -10.84 24.06 32.89
N THR A 691 -9.60 24.54 33.00
CA THR A 691 -8.96 25.44 32.03
C THR A 691 -7.68 24.80 31.51
N GLU A 692 -7.59 24.61 30.20
CA GLU A 692 -6.32 24.30 29.53
C GLU A 692 -5.67 25.59 29.01
N LEU A 693 -4.39 25.78 29.33
CA LEU A 693 -3.60 26.91 28.86
C LEU A 693 -2.62 26.47 27.77
N TYR A 694 -2.64 27.18 26.66
CA TYR A 694 -1.74 26.98 25.53
C TYR A 694 -0.87 28.24 25.33
N LEU A 695 0.43 28.11 25.57
CA LEU A 695 1.41 29.18 25.38
C LEU A 695 2.21 28.94 24.10
N PHE A 696 2.17 29.92 23.18
CA PHE A 696 3.02 29.98 22.00
C PHE A 696 4.01 31.14 22.15
N VAL A 697 5.26 30.88 21.76
CA VAL A 697 6.36 31.84 21.81
C VAL A 697 6.83 32.09 20.38
N VAL A 698 6.87 33.36 19.98
CA VAL A 698 7.21 33.77 18.61
C VAL A 698 8.37 34.77 18.66
N GLU A 699 9.48 34.41 18.02
CA GLU A 699 10.65 35.26 17.88
C GLU A 699 10.62 36.01 16.53
N ARG A 700 10.93 37.30 16.56
CA ARG A 700 11.10 38.13 15.37
C ARG A 700 12.43 38.88 15.37
N ASP A 701 12.94 39.15 14.18
CA ASP A 701 14.08 40.03 13.96
C ASP A 701 13.68 41.51 13.75
N ASP A 702 14.68 42.37 13.60
CA ASP A 702 14.56 43.82 13.34
C ASP A 702 13.76 44.16 12.07
N LYS A 703 13.43 43.18 11.23
CA LYS A 703 12.67 43.34 9.98
C LYS A 703 11.26 42.72 10.07
N GLY A 704 10.88 42.22 11.25
CA GLY A 704 9.58 41.62 11.51
C GLY A 704 9.39 40.21 10.95
N GLN A 705 10.43 39.58 10.39
CA GLN A 705 10.34 38.19 9.92
C GLN A 705 10.14 37.24 11.10
N THR A 706 9.37 36.18 10.87
CA THR A 706 8.89 35.26 11.91
C THR A 706 9.55 33.90 11.73
N TYR A 707 10.31 33.45 12.72
CA TYR A 707 11.08 32.20 12.63
C TYR A 707 10.28 31.02 13.22
N GLY A 708 9.60 30.28 12.35
CA GLY A 708 8.84 29.08 12.72
C GLY A 708 9.71 27.83 12.92
N LEU A 709 9.20 26.85 13.69
CA LEU A 709 9.87 25.58 13.97
C LEU A 709 9.96 24.67 12.73
N GLY A 710 11.07 24.80 11.99
CA GLY A 710 11.55 23.83 11.01
C GLY A 710 13.05 23.60 11.20
N TRP A 711 13.51 22.35 11.10
CA TRP A 711 14.91 22.00 11.40
C TRP A 711 15.56 21.15 10.32
N THR A 712 16.65 21.65 9.75
CA THR A 712 17.56 20.92 8.84
C THR A 712 18.92 20.75 9.54
N PRO A 713 19.44 19.53 9.75
CA PRO A 713 20.72 19.32 10.43
C PRO A 713 21.94 19.72 9.59
N PRO A 714 22.85 20.59 10.09
CA PRO A 714 24.13 20.85 9.44
C PRO A 714 25.30 20.23 10.23
N GLY A 715 26.12 19.36 9.62
CA GLY A 715 27.38 18.98 10.28
C GLY A 715 28.16 17.74 9.80
N SER A 716 28.89 17.84 8.69
CA SER A 716 30.08 16.97 8.48
C SER A 716 31.17 17.67 7.66
N ARG A 717 31.94 18.57 8.29
CA ARG A 717 33.16 19.13 7.67
C ARG A 717 34.34 18.19 7.88
N ARG A 718 34.83 17.54 6.80
CA ARG A 718 36.25 17.12 6.72
C ARG A 718 37.04 18.20 5.98
N ARG A 719 38.26 18.48 6.45
CA ARG A 719 39.18 19.46 5.84
C ARG A 719 40.02 18.76 4.75
N HIS A 720 40.17 19.39 3.59
CA HIS A 720 41.38 19.35 2.76
C HIS A 720 41.52 20.71 2.02
N ALA A 721 42.64 20.95 1.33
CA ALA A 721 43.24 22.30 1.27
C ALA A 721 43.17 23.04 -0.09
N ALA A 722 43.08 24.37 0.06
CA ALA A 722 43.57 25.48 -0.79
C ALA A 722 44.03 25.25 -2.25
N ALA A 723 43.27 25.83 -3.20
CA ALA A 723 43.69 26.63 -4.37
C ALA A 723 42.40 27.08 -5.11
N GLY A 724 42.29 28.21 -5.84
CA GLY A 724 43.20 29.34 -6.09
C GLY A 724 42.42 30.53 -6.71
N ARG A 725 43.09 31.66 -7.00
CA ARG A 725 42.50 32.90 -7.56
C ARG A 725 41.85 32.71 -8.95
N ALA A 726 40.81 33.49 -9.29
CA ALA A 726 40.93 34.74 -10.11
C ALA A 726 39.61 35.24 -10.73
N GLY A 727 39.37 36.57 -10.66
CA GLY A 727 38.43 37.35 -11.52
C GLY A 727 36.91 37.12 -11.33
N GLY A 728 36.03 38.07 -11.65
CA GLY A 728 36.22 39.48 -12.06
C GLY A 728 35.08 39.98 -12.97
N GLY A 729 34.77 41.28 -12.97
CA GLY A 729 33.99 41.92 -14.06
C GLY A 729 32.45 41.90 -13.96
N ASP A 730 31.90 42.61 -12.98
CA ASP A 730 31.11 43.86 -13.16
C ASP A 730 30.00 44.06 -14.25
N VAL A 731 29.20 45.13 -14.03
CA VAL A 731 28.38 45.90 -15.01
C VAL A 731 27.00 45.35 -15.46
N ALA A 732 26.01 45.71 -14.64
CA ALA A 732 24.85 46.57 -14.99
C ALA A 732 23.60 46.02 -15.71
N GLY A 733 22.49 46.72 -15.44
CA GLY A 733 21.12 46.43 -15.91
C GLY A 733 20.07 47.11 -15.03
N SER A 734 20.02 48.45 -15.05
CA SER A 734 19.12 49.21 -14.19
C SER A 734 17.67 49.23 -14.69
N SER A 735 16.73 49.21 -13.75
CA SER A 735 15.75 50.30 -13.56
C SER A 735 14.97 50.11 -12.26
N ARG A 736 14.34 51.19 -11.77
CA ARG A 736 13.61 51.25 -10.48
C ARG A 736 12.08 51.43 -10.72
N PRO A 737 11.23 51.19 -9.70
CA PRO A 737 9.78 50.97 -9.86
C PRO A 737 8.96 52.26 -9.65
N ILE A 738 7.61 52.15 -9.62
CA ILE A 738 6.74 52.70 -8.53
C ILE A 738 5.25 52.26 -8.66
N SER A 739 4.62 52.01 -7.50
CA SER A 739 3.18 51.96 -7.11
C SER A 739 2.05 51.27 -7.91
N SER A 740 1.23 50.55 -7.13
CA SER A 740 -0.20 50.16 -7.26
C SER A 740 -1.17 51.38 -7.25
N PRO A 741 -2.54 51.28 -7.23
CA PRO A 741 -3.41 50.11 -6.94
C PRO A 741 -4.76 49.98 -7.74
N ASN A 742 -5.67 49.12 -7.23
CA ASN A 742 -7.12 48.97 -7.47
C ASN A 742 -7.64 48.02 -8.59
N GLU A 743 -8.15 46.86 -8.14
CA GLU A 743 -9.54 46.31 -8.27
C GLU A 743 -10.52 46.76 -9.40
N PRO A 744 -11.59 45.97 -9.71
CA PRO A 744 -11.82 44.53 -9.42
C PRO A 744 -12.47 43.70 -10.58
N VAL A 745 -12.25 42.38 -10.58
CA VAL A 745 -13.23 41.30 -10.86
C VAL A 745 -12.87 40.09 -10.00
#